data_AF-A0A5E6NU82-F1
#
_entry.id   AF-A0A5E6NU82-F1
#
_cell.length_a   1.000
_cell.length_b   1.000
_cell.length_c   1.000
_cell.angle_alpha   90.00
_cell.angle_beta   90.00
_cell.angle_gamma   90.00
#
_symmetry.space_group_name_H-M   'P 1'
#
loop_
_entity.id
_entity.type
_entity.pdbx_description
1 polymer ?
#
loop_
_entity_poly.entity_id
_entity_poly.type
_entity_poly.pdbx_seq_one_letter_code
_entity_poly.pdbx_strand_id
1 'polypeptide(L)'
;MCWWLIIIQRVKFLDFIKDLDKIVFNCYSKFFNHYFLKMKNTTNTLKKLTKLLAVAIISVSLNAFSVVLDPLITISTNHVSATAGTAITPVTISNRGDSVDYYSIYPAIRNGLSFNKETGTISGAPIVAADPVIYTVTAIGRRGQDTATVVIAVGVGTTNLAFGKPAIQSSNYYKTDRYRASQAVNGNTRGVWYTSSITHTQYEQGAWWQVDLGSKKDIKQIIIYNRTDCCVNRLSNYQVSISNKADFSTHTYQQDFHVAPNPRKIIQLDASGKQGRYVRIQLLDKNYLSLAEVQVMGVDPLRFAEVDYSSARNDFGGVNNAPNYANKTAFATIKSDGSIMAWGNPYFGGKKAPTNGGYIEIYSNERAFAALKADGSITTWGSLKYGGKNAPNAPTDKGYTKIYSTTNAFAALTRNGSIKAWGNPYSGGADAPSGSGYTKIYSNREAFATLTRDGSIKTWGDVYYGGKDAPNAPTDKGYTKVYSTTNAFAALKIDGSIKGWGRAYSGGANSPDDKGYTEIYSNAVAFAALKTDGSIKAWGEPGDGGTNAPDGKGYTKIYSNTYAFAALKADGSIKAWGSSDSGGTNAPDGKGYTKIYSNDYAFAALKADGSIKAWGSSDFGGTNAPNIPTDKGYIKIYSTHKAFAALKANGSIASWGSLDNSWNEIKDKTTNAPTDKGYTEIYSNAYTFTAVKPDGSIRTWGDLSYGGAYASSYNLALGKPATESSTYPYSIPVAASYAVDGNTNGEFLNSSTTHTNIEQGAWWQVDLGSKKDIKQIIIYNRTDCCANRLSNYQVSISNKADFSTHTYQQDFHVAPNPKKIIQLNASGKQGRYVRIQLLDKNYLSLAEVQVMGVDL
;
A
#
# COMPACT_ATOMS: atom_id res chain seq x y z
N MET A 1 51.42 48.30 -19.70
CA MET A 1 52.55 48.09 -20.64
C MET A 1 53.59 47.22 -19.94
N CYS A 2 54.02 46.16 -20.64
CA CYS A 2 55.27 45.37 -20.49
C CYS A 2 55.59 44.80 -19.09
N TRP A 3 55.47 43.50 -18.81
CA TRP A 3 56.18 42.35 -19.42
C TRP A 3 57.71 42.54 -19.49
N TRP A 4 58.40 41.75 -18.65
CA TRP A 4 59.52 40.87 -18.99
C TRP A 4 60.82 41.46 -19.55
N LEU A 5 61.92 41.23 -18.83
CA LEU A 5 63.18 40.65 -19.34
C LEU A 5 64.09 40.39 -18.11
N ILE A 6 64.22 39.17 -17.59
CA ILE A 6 65.14 38.12 -18.05
C ILE A 6 66.59 38.62 -17.99
N ILE A 7 67.29 38.27 -16.90
CA ILE A 7 68.35 37.24 -16.93
C ILE A 7 69.45 37.59 -17.94
N ILE A 8 70.57 38.11 -17.42
CA ILE A 8 71.88 37.82 -17.99
C ILE A 8 72.81 37.45 -16.82
N GLN A 9 73.08 36.13 -16.74
CA GLN A 9 74.38 35.53 -16.43
C GLN A 9 75.04 35.93 -15.10
N ARG A 10 75.06 35.10 -14.04
CA ARG A 10 75.64 33.75 -13.94
C ARG A 10 77.05 33.65 -14.53
N VAL A 11 77.95 33.09 -13.72
CA VAL A 11 79.26 32.54 -14.06
C VAL A 11 80.32 33.65 -14.29
N LYS A 12 81.30 33.85 -13.42
CA LYS A 12 82.33 32.89 -13.00
C LYS A 12 82.98 33.41 -11.71
N PHE A 13 83.03 32.62 -10.65
CA PHE A 13 83.96 31.50 -10.47
C PHE A 13 85.32 32.06 -10.03
N LEU A 14 85.69 31.67 -8.82
CA LEU A 14 87.03 31.33 -8.38
C LEU A 14 88.14 32.23 -8.92
N ASP A 15 88.77 32.97 -8.00
CA ASP A 15 90.24 32.97 -8.04
C ASP A 15 90.93 33.13 -6.69
N PHE A 16 90.26 33.25 -5.53
CA PHE A 16 91.02 33.46 -4.29
C PHE A 16 90.48 32.73 -3.05
N ILE A 17 90.21 31.43 -3.22
CA ILE A 17 90.62 30.44 -2.22
C ILE A 17 92.11 30.19 -2.50
N LYS A 18 93.04 30.51 -1.58
CA LYS A 18 94.26 29.69 -1.34
C LYS A 18 95.29 30.19 -0.31
N ASP A 19 95.18 31.40 0.27
CA ASP A 19 96.33 31.92 1.07
C ASP A 19 96.15 32.12 2.58
N LEU A 20 95.08 31.62 3.24
CA LEU A 20 94.97 31.77 4.71
C LEU A 20 94.89 30.49 5.54
N ASP A 21 95.09 29.31 4.94
CA ASP A 21 95.07 28.01 5.64
C ASP A 21 96.32 27.72 6.50
N LYS A 22 97.34 28.59 6.52
CA LYS A 22 98.57 28.36 7.31
C LYS A 22 98.68 29.14 8.63
N ILE A 23 97.77 30.08 8.91
CA ILE A 23 97.77 30.85 10.18
C ILE A 23 96.88 30.17 11.24
N VAL A 24 96.08 29.17 10.84
CA VAL A 24 95.03 28.51 11.63
C VAL A 24 95.55 27.55 12.72
N PHE A 25 96.80 27.08 12.72
CA PHE A 25 97.13 25.87 13.49
C PHE A 25 97.87 26.04 14.84
N ASN A 26 98.42 27.22 15.18
CA ASN A 26 99.26 27.36 16.40
C ASN A 26 98.71 28.24 17.54
N CYS A 27 97.57 28.91 17.36
CA CYS A 27 96.88 29.62 18.45
C CYS A 27 95.78 28.80 19.15
N TYR A 28 95.42 27.63 18.61
CA TYR A 28 94.27 26.83 19.08
C TYR A 28 94.58 25.86 20.26
N SER A 29 95.84 25.60 20.58
CA SER A 29 96.21 24.51 21.50
C SER A 29 96.13 24.87 23.00
N LYS A 30 96.38 26.12 23.41
CA LYS A 30 96.35 26.52 24.83
C LYS A 30 95.04 27.15 25.31
N PHE A 31 94.12 27.49 24.41
CA PHE A 31 92.78 28.00 24.75
C PHE A 31 91.76 26.87 24.99
N PHE A 32 92.04 25.66 24.49
CA PHE A 32 91.09 24.55 24.45
C PHE A 32 90.88 23.81 25.80
N ASN A 33 91.80 23.91 26.76
CA ASN A 33 91.71 23.11 28.00
C ASN A 33 90.93 23.76 29.16
N HIS A 34 90.71 25.08 29.16
CA HIS A 34 89.94 25.75 30.22
C HIS A 34 88.43 25.83 29.91
N TYR A 35 88.04 25.84 28.63
CA TYR A 35 86.63 25.89 28.22
C TYR A 35 85.94 24.52 28.17
N PHE A 36 86.69 23.41 28.06
CA PHE A 36 86.11 22.08 27.89
C PHE A 36 85.40 21.52 29.15
N LEU A 37 85.85 21.89 30.36
CA LEU A 37 85.15 21.50 31.60
C LEU A 37 83.87 22.31 31.83
N LYS A 38 83.84 23.59 31.45
CA LYS A 38 82.63 24.42 31.54
C LYS A 38 81.59 23.99 30.49
N MET A 39 82.03 23.66 29.27
CA MET A 39 81.14 23.18 28.21
C MET A 39 80.54 21.78 28.48
N LYS A 40 81.17 20.89 29.26
CA LYS A 40 80.57 19.56 29.55
C LYS A 40 79.31 19.66 30.43
N ASN A 41 79.30 20.59 31.39
CA ASN A 41 78.10 20.89 32.17
C ASN A 41 77.06 21.63 31.34
N THR A 42 77.46 22.62 30.53
CA THR A 42 76.50 23.30 29.63
C THR A 42 75.95 22.35 28.59
N THR A 43 76.70 21.38 28.04
CA THR A 43 76.21 20.43 27.02
C THR A 43 75.27 19.39 27.61
N ASN A 44 75.44 18.99 28.88
CA ASN A 44 74.46 18.13 29.56
C ASN A 44 73.19 18.90 29.95
N THR A 45 73.33 20.16 30.38
CA THR A 45 72.17 21.03 30.66
C THR A 45 71.48 21.46 29.38
N LEU A 46 72.19 21.68 28.27
CA LEU A 46 71.67 22.04 26.95
C LEU A 46 71.15 20.80 26.20
N LYS A 47 71.66 19.58 26.44
CA LYS A 47 71.03 18.31 26.01
C LYS A 47 69.82 17.95 26.85
N LYS A 48 69.81 18.28 28.16
CA LYS A 48 68.60 18.22 28.98
C LYS A 48 67.61 19.30 28.56
N LEU A 49 68.05 20.53 28.22
CA LEU A 49 67.20 21.60 27.72
C LEU A 49 66.74 21.31 26.29
N THR A 50 67.55 20.78 25.38
CA THR A 50 67.07 20.36 24.05
C THR A 50 66.28 19.07 24.11
N LYS A 51 66.46 18.19 25.10
CA LYS A 51 65.50 17.11 25.37
C LYS A 51 64.25 17.60 26.07
N LEU A 52 64.29 18.61 26.94
CA LEU A 52 63.12 19.24 27.59
C LEU A 52 62.40 20.19 26.65
N LEU A 53 63.10 20.80 25.70
CA LEU A 53 62.59 21.68 24.65
C LEU A 53 62.21 20.85 23.43
N ALA A 54 62.82 19.69 23.14
CA ALA A 54 62.27 18.73 22.19
C ALA A 54 61.11 17.96 22.81
N VAL A 55 61.12 17.64 24.11
CA VAL A 55 59.93 17.09 24.80
C VAL A 55 58.87 18.17 24.94
N ALA A 56 59.20 19.44 25.19
CA ALA A 56 58.22 20.54 25.25
C ALA A 56 57.76 20.98 23.86
N ILE A 57 58.61 20.96 22.82
CA ILE A 57 58.21 21.18 21.43
C ILE A 57 57.43 19.97 20.95
N ILE A 58 57.78 18.72 21.28
CA ILE A 58 56.94 17.54 21.00
C ILE A 58 55.65 17.57 21.84
N SER A 59 55.65 18.14 23.06
CA SER A 59 54.44 18.29 23.89
C SER A 59 53.58 19.48 23.48
N VAL A 60 54.15 20.51 22.86
CA VAL A 60 53.45 21.73 22.39
C VAL A 60 53.12 21.61 20.89
N SER A 61 53.83 20.76 20.13
CA SER A 61 53.59 20.45 18.71
C SER A 61 52.89 19.09 18.48
N LEU A 62 52.71 18.24 19.50
CA LEU A 62 51.59 17.27 19.52
C LEU A 62 50.30 17.88 20.07
N ASN A 63 50.37 19.01 20.80
CA ASN A 63 49.17 19.78 21.17
C ASN A 63 48.72 20.77 20.08
N ALA A 64 49.42 20.84 18.95
CA ALA A 64 49.08 21.68 17.79
C ALA A 64 48.78 20.88 16.50
N PHE A 65 48.85 19.55 16.54
CA PHE A 65 47.95 18.74 15.73
C PHE A 65 46.66 18.68 16.51
N SER A 66 45.58 19.28 16.01
CA SER A 66 44.26 19.24 16.63
C SER A 66 43.96 17.83 17.11
N VAL A 67 44.17 17.58 18.41
CA VAL A 67 43.39 16.58 19.12
C VAL A 67 42.00 17.16 18.94
N VAL A 68 41.22 16.59 18.04
CA VAL A 68 39.84 17.01 17.84
C VAL A 68 39.17 16.66 19.16
N LEU A 69 39.15 17.64 20.08
CA LEU A 69 38.67 17.51 21.45
C LEU A 69 37.14 17.37 21.48
N ASP A 70 36.52 17.64 20.34
CA ASP A 70 35.11 17.48 20.09
C ASP A 70 34.93 16.26 19.16
N PRO A 71 33.74 15.64 19.14
CA PRO A 71 33.36 14.77 18.04
C PRO A 71 33.59 15.44 16.68
N LEU A 72 33.92 14.66 15.65
CA LEU A 72 34.01 15.17 14.27
C LEU A 72 33.26 14.21 13.35
N ILE A 73 32.03 14.58 12.99
CA ILE A 73 31.09 13.69 12.34
C ILE A 73 30.88 14.01 10.86
N THR A 74 30.77 12.95 10.07
CA THR A 74 30.38 13.02 8.66
C THR A 74 29.18 12.13 8.42
N ILE A 75 28.28 12.57 7.55
CA ILE A 75 27.03 11.87 7.24
C ILE A 75 27.10 11.21 5.86
N SER A 76 26.56 10.00 5.71
CA SER A 76 26.67 9.23 4.46
C SER A 76 25.96 9.87 3.26
N THR A 77 24.97 10.72 3.50
CA THR A 77 24.31 11.56 2.49
C THR A 77 23.71 12.81 3.13
N ASN A 78 23.75 13.94 2.44
CA ASN A 78 23.10 15.18 2.85
C ASN A 78 21.65 15.32 2.33
N HIS A 79 21.20 14.38 1.48
CA HIS A 79 19.84 14.36 0.95
C HIS A 79 19.30 12.93 0.82
N VAL A 80 18.04 12.73 1.21
CA VAL A 80 17.30 11.47 1.08
C VAL A 80 15.95 11.77 0.43
N SER A 81 15.72 11.21 -0.75
CA SER A 81 14.40 11.17 -1.37
C SER A 81 13.73 9.85 -1.00
N ALA A 82 12.78 9.91 -0.07
CA ALA A 82 12.10 8.75 0.49
C ALA A 82 10.64 8.67 0.02
N THR A 83 10.07 7.47 0.09
CA THR A 83 8.67 7.20 -0.30
C THR A 83 7.92 6.62 0.88
N ALA A 84 6.72 7.15 1.17
CA ALA A 84 5.85 6.57 2.19
C ALA A 84 5.56 5.08 1.86
N GLY A 85 5.85 4.18 2.80
CA GLY A 85 5.74 2.73 2.73
C GLY A 85 7.05 1.99 2.43
N THR A 86 8.15 2.68 2.07
CA THR A 86 9.41 2.04 1.65
C THR A 86 10.57 2.39 2.59
N ALA A 87 11.30 1.39 3.08
CA ALA A 87 12.47 1.61 3.92
C ALA A 87 13.55 2.43 3.20
N ILE A 88 14.06 3.49 3.84
CA ILE A 88 15.19 4.25 3.32
C ILE A 88 16.49 3.44 3.42
N THR A 89 17.45 3.70 2.53
CA THR A 89 18.83 3.31 2.80
C THR A 89 19.29 4.05 4.07
N PRO A 90 19.81 3.36 5.09
CA PRO A 90 20.18 4.00 6.34
C PRO A 90 21.20 5.14 6.13
N VAL A 91 20.91 6.30 6.69
CA VAL A 91 21.87 7.41 6.76
C VAL A 91 22.75 7.18 7.96
N THR A 92 24.02 6.86 7.74
CA THR A 92 24.97 6.50 8.79
C THR A 92 25.88 7.68 9.10
N ILE A 93 26.36 7.73 10.35
CA ILE A 93 27.30 8.74 10.84
C ILE A 93 28.66 8.08 11.05
N SER A 94 29.71 8.73 10.55
CA SER A 94 31.11 8.34 10.80
C SER A 94 31.79 9.42 11.63
N ASN A 95 32.29 9.06 12.80
CA ASN A 95 33.07 9.94 13.68
C ASN A 95 34.57 9.69 13.50
N ARG A 96 35.35 10.76 13.28
CA ARG A 96 36.82 10.73 13.26
C ARG A 96 37.47 11.55 14.39
N GLY A 97 36.65 12.17 15.25
CA GLY A 97 37.07 12.95 16.41
C GLY A 97 37.02 12.15 17.72
N ASP A 98 36.91 12.84 18.85
CA ASP A 98 36.86 12.21 20.19
C ASP A 98 35.60 11.33 20.39
N SER A 99 35.57 10.52 21.44
CA SER A 99 34.48 9.58 21.71
C SER A 99 33.13 10.30 21.90
N VAL A 100 32.08 9.76 21.28
CA VAL A 100 30.70 10.28 21.40
C VAL A 100 29.98 9.52 22.51
N ASP A 101 29.40 10.26 23.47
CA ASP A 101 28.59 9.67 24.54
C ASP A 101 27.18 9.30 24.02
N TYR A 102 26.58 10.17 23.19
CA TYR A 102 25.35 9.88 22.45
C TYR A 102 25.13 10.87 21.29
N TYR A 103 24.24 10.48 20.38
CA TYR A 103 23.76 11.31 19.28
C TYR A 103 22.34 11.81 19.56
N SER A 104 22.04 13.03 19.08
CA SER A 104 20.70 13.62 19.08
C SER A 104 20.32 14.12 17.69
N ILE A 105 19.03 14.35 17.45
CA ILE A 105 18.53 14.79 16.14
C ILE A 105 17.41 15.83 16.31
N TYR A 106 17.44 16.90 15.52
CA TYR A 106 16.43 17.95 15.50
C TYR A 106 16.05 18.35 14.05
N PRO A 107 14.75 18.43 13.70
CA PRO A 107 13.59 18.08 14.52
C PRO A 107 13.53 16.58 14.82
N ALA A 108 12.75 16.17 15.83
CA ALA A 108 12.65 14.76 16.20
C ALA A 108 12.13 13.92 15.03
N ILE A 109 12.77 12.77 14.76
CA ILE A 109 12.41 11.89 13.65
C ILE A 109 11.03 11.24 13.85
N ARG A 110 10.22 11.16 12.79
CA ARG A 110 8.81 10.72 12.84
C ARG A 110 8.40 9.96 11.57
N ASN A 111 7.13 9.58 11.52
CA ASN A 111 6.48 8.96 10.38
C ASN A 111 7.17 7.66 9.95
N GLY A 112 7.59 6.77 10.86
CA GLY A 112 8.18 5.47 10.51
C GLY A 112 9.67 5.48 10.14
N LEU A 113 10.31 6.64 10.17
CA LEU A 113 11.75 6.75 10.32
C LEU A 113 12.14 6.60 11.80
N SER A 114 13.32 6.06 12.05
CA SER A 114 13.92 5.83 13.36
C SER A 114 15.32 6.41 13.41
N PHE A 115 15.76 6.82 14.60
CA PHE A 115 17.08 7.37 14.84
C PHE A 115 17.73 6.60 15.98
N ASN A 116 18.90 6.02 15.71
CA ASN A 116 19.68 5.31 16.71
C ASN A 116 20.57 6.31 17.44
N LYS A 117 20.36 6.46 18.76
CA LYS A 117 21.08 7.43 19.60
C LYS A 117 22.52 7.02 19.93
N GLU A 118 22.88 5.75 19.73
CA GLU A 118 24.24 5.26 19.96
C GLU A 118 25.12 5.42 18.71
N THR A 119 24.52 5.32 17.52
CA THR A 119 25.26 5.35 16.24
C THR A 119 24.98 6.58 15.38
N GLY A 120 23.99 7.40 15.74
CA GLY A 120 23.51 8.52 14.92
C GLY A 120 22.77 8.09 13.64
N THR A 121 22.54 6.78 13.44
CA THR A 121 21.96 6.26 12.20
C THR A 121 20.47 6.57 12.08
N ILE A 122 20.06 7.11 10.93
CA ILE A 122 18.66 7.32 10.55
C ILE A 122 18.23 6.17 9.63
N SER A 123 17.16 5.46 9.97
CA SER A 123 16.67 4.31 9.19
C SER A 123 15.13 4.21 9.24
N GLY A 124 14.54 3.14 8.70
CA GLY A 124 13.09 2.90 8.76
C GLY A 124 12.35 3.23 7.47
N ALA A 125 11.03 3.01 7.46
CA ALA A 125 10.15 3.25 6.31
C ALA A 125 9.20 4.40 6.62
N PRO A 126 9.26 5.53 5.88
CA PRO A 126 8.33 6.62 6.10
C PRO A 126 6.88 6.13 5.95
N ILE A 127 5.90 6.63 6.70
CA ILE A 127 4.52 6.11 6.70
C ILE A 127 3.58 7.11 6.01
N VAL A 128 3.94 8.40 6.03
CA VAL A 128 3.13 9.50 5.48
C VAL A 128 4.05 10.45 4.73
N ALA A 129 3.56 10.97 3.60
CA ALA A 129 4.23 12.02 2.85
C ALA A 129 4.41 13.28 3.70
N ALA A 130 5.54 13.95 3.51
CA ALA A 130 5.87 15.17 4.23
C ALA A 130 6.75 16.04 3.34
N ASP A 131 6.57 17.36 3.46
CA ASP A 131 7.46 18.34 2.87
C ASP A 131 8.92 18.07 3.30
N PRO A 132 9.92 18.41 2.48
CA PRO A 132 11.32 18.20 2.82
C PRO A 132 11.67 18.77 4.20
N VAL A 133 12.12 17.91 5.11
CA VAL A 133 12.54 18.30 6.46
C VAL A 133 14.05 18.24 6.55
N ILE A 134 14.66 19.33 7.02
CA ILE A 134 16.09 19.37 7.32
C ILE A 134 16.30 18.82 8.74
N TYR A 135 16.96 17.68 8.85
CA TYR A 135 17.36 17.09 10.12
C TYR A 135 18.81 17.43 10.43
N THR A 136 19.05 17.98 11.62
CA THR A 136 20.37 18.22 12.18
C THR A 136 20.67 17.12 13.18
N VAL A 137 21.67 16.30 12.90
CA VAL A 137 22.22 15.28 13.80
C VAL A 137 23.37 15.91 14.58
N THR A 138 23.32 15.86 15.91
CA THR A 138 24.36 16.39 16.79
C THR A 138 25.01 15.23 17.54
N ALA A 139 26.33 15.08 17.41
CA ALA A 139 27.13 14.18 18.23
C ALA A 139 27.64 14.93 19.46
N ILE A 140 27.42 14.37 20.64
CA ILE A 140 27.75 15.02 21.91
C ILE A 140 28.78 14.14 22.62
N GLY A 141 29.96 14.68 22.86
CA GLY A 141 31.02 14.08 23.67
C GLY A 141 31.24 14.86 24.96
N ARG A 142 32.12 14.35 25.83
CA ARG A 142 32.36 14.92 27.16
C ARG A 142 32.84 16.38 27.17
N ARG A 143 33.48 16.83 26.09
CA ARG A 143 34.16 18.13 26.01
C ARG A 143 33.63 19.07 24.92
N GLY A 144 32.76 18.58 24.04
CA GLY A 144 32.09 19.40 23.02
C GLY A 144 31.18 18.59 22.09
N GLN A 145 30.75 19.22 21.00
CA GLN A 145 29.73 18.68 20.09
C GLN A 145 30.02 19.06 18.64
N ASP A 146 29.56 18.23 17.70
CA ASP A 146 29.59 18.54 16.26
C ASP A 146 28.27 18.15 15.60
N THR A 147 27.94 18.78 14.47
CA THR A 147 26.64 18.64 13.80
C THR A 147 26.77 18.33 12.33
N ALA A 148 25.89 17.47 11.82
CA ALA A 148 25.72 17.21 10.40
C ALA A 148 24.25 17.28 10.02
N THR A 149 23.93 17.80 8.82
CA THR A 149 22.55 17.96 8.35
C THR A 149 22.22 17.01 7.20
N VAL A 150 21.00 16.47 7.21
CA VAL A 150 20.42 15.72 6.09
C VAL A 150 19.01 16.22 5.80
N VAL A 151 18.72 16.49 4.53
CA VAL A 151 17.37 16.80 4.07
C VAL A 151 16.67 15.50 3.73
N ILE A 152 15.51 15.23 4.34
CA ILE A 152 14.69 14.07 3.99
C ILE A 152 13.36 14.56 3.41
N ALA A 153 13.15 14.32 2.12
CA ALA A 153 11.90 14.58 1.42
C ALA A 153 11.09 13.29 1.33
N VAL A 154 9.81 13.32 1.74
CA VAL A 154 8.94 12.13 1.72
C VAL A 154 7.76 12.35 0.78
N GLY A 155 7.79 11.75 -0.40
CA GLY A 155 6.70 11.88 -1.38
C GLY A 155 5.42 11.11 -1.01
N VAL A 156 4.27 11.50 -1.59
CA VAL A 156 3.05 10.67 -1.59
C VAL A 156 3.38 9.31 -2.16
N GLY A 157 3.08 8.26 -1.38
CA GLY A 157 3.39 6.88 -1.73
C GLY A 157 2.79 6.53 -3.07
N THR A 158 3.58 6.65 -4.12
CA THR A 158 3.33 6.00 -5.38
C THR A 158 3.70 4.54 -5.18
N THR A 159 2.75 3.63 -5.30
CA THR A 159 3.03 2.20 -5.27
C THR A 159 3.69 1.82 -6.59
N ASN A 160 4.61 0.84 -6.59
CA ASN A 160 5.01 0.19 -7.84
C ASN A 160 3.82 -0.62 -8.36
N LEU A 161 3.01 0.00 -9.21
CA LEU A 161 1.82 -0.56 -9.83
C LEU A 161 2.13 -1.77 -10.72
N ALA A 162 3.38 -1.90 -11.18
CA ALA A 162 3.83 -3.00 -12.02
C ALA A 162 4.28 -4.24 -11.23
N PHE A 163 4.54 -4.13 -9.93
CA PHE A 163 5.05 -5.24 -9.12
C PHE A 163 4.10 -6.45 -9.15
N GLY A 164 4.63 -7.61 -9.55
CA GLY A 164 3.91 -8.87 -9.68
C GLY A 164 2.85 -8.90 -10.79
N LYS A 165 2.77 -7.87 -11.65
CA LYS A 165 1.75 -7.79 -12.69
C LYS A 165 2.10 -8.63 -13.93
N PRO A 166 1.08 -9.03 -14.72
CA PRO A 166 1.32 -9.69 -16.00
C PRO A 166 2.15 -8.81 -16.93
N ALA A 167 3.29 -9.33 -17.36
CA ALA A 167 4.16 -8.70 -18.34
C ALA A 167 4.41 -9.64 -19.52
N ILE A 168 4.55 -9.06 -20.71
CA ILE A 168 4.83 -9.73 -21.97
C ILE A 168 5.95 -9.00 -22.70
N GLN A 169 6.63 -9.70 -23.61
CA GLN A 169 7.66 -9.12 -24.46
C GLN A 169 7.57 -9.72 -25.86
N SER A 170 8.12 -9.01 -26.85
CA SER A 170 8.04 -9.37 -28.28
C SER A 170 8.54 -10.79 -28.58
N SER A 171 9.58 -11.23 -27.89
CA SER A 171 10.15 -12.57 -28.02
C SER A 171 10.97 -12.96 -26.78
N ASN A 172 11.28 -14.24 -26.60
CA ASN A 172 12.18 -14.72 -25.53
C ASN A 172 13.49 -15.23 -26.15
N TYR A 173 14.62 -14.82 -25.57
CA TYR A 173 15.93 -15.34 -25.95
C TYR A 173 16.13 -16.78 -25.46
N TYR A 174 16.25 -17.70 -26.43
CA TYR A 174 16.13 -19.15 -26.26
C TYR A 174 14.77 -19.61 -25.72
N LYS A 175 14.32 -20.83 -26.08
CA LYS A 175 13.09 -21.47 -25.57
C LYS A 175 13.20 -21.90 -24.10
N THR A 176 13.85 -21.10 -23.26
CA THR A 176 14.01 -21.39 -21.83
C THR A 176 13.18 -20.43 -21.00
N ASP A 177 12.65 -20.92 -19.87
CA ASP A 177 11.75 -20.18 -19.01
C ASP A 177 12.45 -19.13 -18.13
N ARG A 178 13.76 -18.98 -18.28
CA ARG A 178 14.61 -18.19 -17.37
C ARG A 178 14.54 -16.69 -17.62
N TYR A 179 14.36 -16.24 -18.87
CA TYR A 179 14.49 -14.82 -19.29
C TYR A 179 13.16 -14.17 -19.72
N ARG A 180 12.07 -14.58 -19.07
CA ARG A 180 10.70 -14.15 -19.38
C ARG A 180 10.43 -12.71 -18.92
N ALA A 181 9.45 -12.05 -19.57
CA ALA A 181 9.05 -10.67 -19.27
C ALA A 181 8.73 -10.39 -17.79
N SER A 182 8.24 -11.37 -17.03
CA SER A 182 7.91 -11.22 -15.60
C SER A 182 9.12 -10.93 -14.71
N GLN A 183 10.35 -11.15 -15.18
CA GLN A 183 11.54 -10.83 -14.38
C GLN A 183 11.70 -9.33 -14.15
N ALA A 184 11.19 -8.47 -15.04
CA ALA A 184 11.27 -7.02 -14.89
C ALA A 184 10.18 -6.43 -13.97
N VAL A 185 9.38 -7.25 -13.29
CA VAL A 185 8.30 -6.82 -12.39
C VAL A 185 8.29 -7.58 -11.08
N ASN A 186 9.41 -8.22 -10.72
CA ASN A 186 9.52 -9.07 -9.53
C ASN A 186 10.17 -8.33 -8.34
N GLY A 187 10.56 -7.05 -8.52
CA GLY A 187 11.21 -6.22 -7.51
C GLY A 187 12.72 -6.40 -7.39
N ASN A 188 13.34 -7.25 -8.22
CA ASN A 188 14.78 -7.48 -8.22
C ASN A 188 15.49 -6.52 -9.19
N THR A 189 16.07 -5.46 -8.65
CA THR A 189 16.74 -4.41 -9.44
C THR A 189 18.18 -4.75 -9.86
N ARG A 190 18.67 -5.98 -9.60
CA ARG A 190 20.06 -6.36 -9.91
C ARG A 190 20.25 -6.56 -11.41
N GLY A 191 21.06 -5.70 -12.02
CA GLY A 191 21.41 -5.74 -13.43
C GLY A 191 22.42 -6.83 -13.85
N VAL A 192 22.51 -7.97 -13.18
CA VAL A 192 23.52 -9.03 -13.44
C VAL A 192 22.87 -10.24 -14.12
N TRP A 193 23.45 -10.74 -15.20
CA TRP A 193 22.86 -11.81 -16.01
C TRP A 193 22.72 -13.15 -15.28
N TYR A 194 23.77 -13.57 -14.58
CA TYR A 194 23.82 -14.90 -13.95
C TYR A 194 22.89 -15.04 -12.73
N THR A 195 22.25 -13.95 -12.28
CA THR A 195 21.31 -13.96 -11.16
C THR A 195 19.85 -14.23 -11.57
N SER A 196 19.60 -14.56 -12.85
CA SER A 196 18.25 -14.78 -13.41
C SER A 196 17.28 -13.60 -13.20
N SER A 197 17.81 -12.38 -13.09
CA SER A 197 17.08 -11.15 -12.79
C SER A 197 16.84 -10.27 -14.03
N ILE A 198 17.10 -10.79 -15.23
CA ILE A 198 17.13 -10.01 -16.48
C ILE A 198 16.14 -10.61 -17.48
N THR A 199 15.29 -9.76 -18.06
CA THR A 199 14.52 -10.09 -19.26
C THR A 199 15.43 -10.06 -20.48
N HIS A 200 15.13 -10.87 -21.49
CA HIS A 200 15.94 -10.87 -22.71
C HIS A 200 15.12 -11.29 -23.93
N THR A 201 15.01 -10.40 -24.92
CA THR A 201 14.35 -10.67 -26.19
C THR A 201 15.33 -11.28 -27.20
N GLN A 202 14.83 -11.77 -28.33
CA GLN A 202 15.68 -12.07 -29.49
C GLN A 202 16.24 -10.78 -30.11
N TYR A 203 17.19 -10.94 -31.04
CA TYR A 203 17.72 -9.84 -31.82
C TYR A 203 16.74 -9.47 -32.93
N GLU A 204 15.96 -8.43 -32.71
CA GLU A 204 14.86 -8.07 -33.62
C GLU A 204 14.66 -6.57 -33.72
N GLN A 205 14.06 -6.13 -34.82
CA GLN A 205 13.74 -4.72 -35.05
C GLN A 205 12.61 -4.32 -34.11
N GLY A 206 12.83 -3.28 -33.31
CA GLY A 206 11.77 -2.75 -32.47
C GLY A 206 11.36 -3.65 -31.31
N ALA A 207 12.30 -4.47 -30.80
CA ALA A 207 12.06 -5.36 -29.66
C ALA A 207 11.42 -4.59 -28.49
N TRP A 208 10.41 -5.18 -27.83
CA TRP A 208 9.63 -4.48 -26.82
C TRP A 208 9.28 -5.34 -25.61
N TRP A 209 9.08 -4.68 -24.49
CA TRP A 209 8.58 -5.22 -23.24
C TRP A 209 7.39 -4.38 -22.77
N GLN A 210 6.37 -5.02 -22.19
CA GLN A 210 5.12 -4.38 -21.79
C GLN A 210 4.55 -5.00 -20.51
N VAL A 211 3.99 -4.16 -19.65
CA VAL A 211 3.21 -4.57 -18.47
C VAL A 211 1.77 -4.08 -18.56
N ASP A 212 0.83 -4.93 -18.14
CA ASP A 212 -0.56 -4.57 -17.88
C ASP A 212 -0.74 -4.27 -16.39
N LEU A 213 -1.02 -3.02 -16.04
CA LEU A 213 -1.23 -2.60 -14.65
C LEU A 213 -2.57 -3.12 -14.06
N GLY A 214 -3.35 -3.82 -14.88
CA GLY A 214 -4.69 -4.31 -14.57
C GLY A 214 -5.75 -3.26 -14.89
N SER A 215 -5.49 -1.98 -14.59
CA SER A 215 -6.42 -0.87 -14.78
C SER A 215 -5.79 0.41 -15.28
N LYS A 216 -6.62 1.37 -15.71
CA LYS A 216 -6.18 2.76 -15.84
C LYS A 216 -5.73 3.24 -14.46
N LYS A 217 -4.48 3.64 -14.34
CA LYS A 217 -3.87 4.17 -13.11
C LYS A 217 -3.35 5.57 -13.38
N ASP A 218 -3.25 6.37 -12.33
CA ASP A 218 -2.55 7.65 -12.38
C ASP A 218 -1.06 7.40 -12.12
N ILE A 219 -0.26 7.42 -13.18
CA ILE A 219 1.17 7.12 -13.17
C ILE A 219 1.92 8.43 -12.98
N LYS A 220 2.77 8.49 -11.95
CA LYS A 220 3.58 9.65 -11.60
C LYS A 220 5.02 9.53 -12.07
N GLN A 221 5.55 8.31 -12.08
CA GLN A 221 6.95 8.07 -12.42
C GLN A 221 7.14 6.67 -13.00
N ILE A 222 8.11 6.54 -13.91
CA ILE A 222 8.57 5.24 -14.43
C ILE A 222 10.07 5.13 -14.14
N ILE A 223 10.49 4.04 -13.51
CA ILE A 223 11.90 3.75 -13.20
C ILE A 223 12.30 2.49 -13.97
N ILE A 224 13.33 2.60 -14.81
CA ILE A 224 13.82 1.51 -15.64
C ILE A 224 15.23 1.15 -15.18
N TYR A 225 15.40 -0.05 -14.65
CA TYR A 225 16.69 -0.61 -14.28
C TYR A 225 17.25 -1.41 -15.46
N ASN A 226 18.46 -1.05 -15.88
CA ASN A 226 19.14 -1.66 -17.00
C ASN A 226 19.99 -2.86 -16.54
N ARG A 227 20.40 -3.69 -17.50
CA ARG A 227 21.51 -4.62 -17.32
C ARG A 227 22.82 -3.83 -17.15
N THR A 228 23.69 -4.28 -16.23
CA THR A 228 24.89 -3.56 -15.77
C THR A 228 26.18 -4.37 -15.81
N ASP A 229 26.11 -5.71 -15.88
CA ASP A 229 27.28 -6.60 -15.89
C ASP A 229 28.05 -6.63 -17.23
N CYS A 230 27.34 -6.48 -18.33
CA CYS A 230 27.88 -6.17 -19.65
C CYS A 230 26.77 -5.48 -20.44
N CYS A 231 27.13 -4.95 -21.61
CA CYS A 231 26.11 -4.77 -22.64
C CYS A 231 25.05 -3.69 -22.32
N VAL A 232 25.38 -2.77 -21.41
CA VAL A 232 24.55 -1.61 -20.98
C VAL A 232 23.97 -0.85 -22.18
N ASN A 233 24.79 -0.70 -23.23
CA ASN A 233 24.47 0.03 -24.45
C ASN A 233 23.33 -0.60 -25.27
N ARG A 234 22.83 -1.79 -24.93
CA ARG A 234 21.67 -2.39 -25.63
C ARG A 234 20.38 -1.59 -25.44
N LEU A 235 20.27 -0.82 -24.36
CA LEU A 235 19.16 0.10 -24.12
C LEU A 235 19.53 1.56 -24.48
N SER A 236 20.31 1.79 -25.54
CA SER A 236 20.75 3.15 -25.92
C SER A 236 19.79 3.88 -26.85
N ASN A 237 18.81 3.22 -27.47
CA ASN A 237 17.85 3.90 -28.34
C ASN A 237 16.46 3.28 -28.20
N TYR A 238 15.63 3.87 -27.36
CA TYR A 238 14.36 3.30 -26.94
C TYR A 238 13.30 4.35 -26.64
N GLN A 239 12.04 3.94 -26.79
CA GLN A 239 10.85 4.70 -26.48
C GLN A 239 10.18 4.14 -25.22
N VAL A 240 9.65 5.06 -24.41
CA VAL A 240 8.79 4.73 -23.28
C VAL A 240 7.40 5.30 -23.54
N SER A 241 6.41 4.43 -23.46
CA SER A 241 5.04 4.72 -23.84
C SER A 241 4.06 4.31 -22.74
N ILE A 242 3.00 5.11 -22.58
CA ILE A 242 1.85 4.82 -21.72
C ILE A 242 0.60 4.81 -22.59
N SER A 243 -0.24 3.78 -22.46
CA SER A 243 -1.49 3.67 -23.21
C SER A 243 -2.64 3.10 -22.37
N ASN A 244 -3.87 3.36 -22.80
CA ASN A 244 -5.06 2.67 -22.30
C ASN A 244 -5.37 1.39 -23.10
N LYS A 245 -4.71 1.18 -24.24
CA LYS A 245 -4.92 0.03 -25.14
C LYS A 245 -3.66 -0.84 -25.18
N ALA A 246 -3.87 -2.16 -25.21
CA ALA A 246 -2.76 -3.13 -25.20
C ALA A 246 -1.92 -3.09 -26.48
N ASP A 247 -2.48 -2.60 -27.59
CA ASP A 247 -1.82 -2.49 -28.90
C ASP A 247 -0.97 -1.22 -29.05
N PHE A 248 -1.10 -0.24 -28.15
CA PHE A 248 -0.46 1.08 -28.24
C PHE A 248 -0.81 1.85 -29.52
N SER A 249 -2.02 1.62 -30.08
CA SER A 249 -2.55 2.43 -31.18
C SER A 249 -2.76 3.90 -30.81
N THR A 250 -2.89 4.19 -29.52
CA THR A 250 -2.93 5.54 -28.94
C THR A 250 -1.99 5.65 -27.75
N HIS A 251 -1.48 6.84 -27.49
CA HIS A 251 -0.53 7.11 -26.41
C HIS A 251 -1.04 8.25 -25.53
N THR A 252 -1.07 8.04 -24.22
CA THR A 252 -1.28 9.13 -23.24
C THR A 252 0.04 9.77 -22.82
N TYR A 253 1.15 9.06 -23.06
CA TYR A 253 2.52 9.54 -22.94
C TYR A 253 3.42 8.75 -23.90
N GLN A 254 4.38 9.43 -24.49
CA GLN A 254 5.40 8.84 -25.36
C GLN A 254 6.65 9.72 -25.30
N GLN A 255 7.81 9.13 -25.09
CA GLN A 255 9.08 9.84 -25.14
C GLN A 255 10.20 8.90 -25.59
N ASP A 256 11.07 9.41 -26.46
CA ASP A 256 12.25 8.72 -26.95
C ASP A 256 13.49 9.07 -26.11
N PHE A 257 14.37 8.09 -25.97
CA PHE A 257 15.62 8.17 -25.21
C PHE A 257 16.76 7.56 -26.04
N HIS A 258 17.83 8.33 -26.19
CA HIS A 258 18.98 7.97 -27.04
C HIS A 258 20.26 7.70 -26.24
N VAL A 259 20.15 7.48 -24.92
CA VAL A 259 21.28 7.16 -24.05
C VAL A 259 20.91 6.02 -23.10
N ALA A 260 21.79 5.04 -22.98
CA ALA A 260 21.57 3.89 -22.12
C ALA A 260 21.65 4.26 -20.64
N PRO A 261 20.62 3.94 -19.83
CA PRO A 261 20.68 4.16 -18.40
C PRO A 261 21.68 3.23 -17.71
N ASN A 262 22.45 3.77 -16.76
CA ASN A 262 23.36 2.98 -15.92
C ASN A 262 23.39 3.54 -14.47
N PRO A 263 22.90 2.81 -13.45
CA PRO A 263 22.16 1.55 -13.56
C PRO A 263 20.69 1.74 -13.97
N ARG A 264 20.13 2.95 -13.87
CA ARG A 264 18.68 3.19 -14.08
C ARG A 264 18.35 4.54 -14.71
N LYS A 265 17.19 4.61 -15.37
CA LYS A 265 16.53 5.86 -15.79
C LYS A 265 15.33 6.11 -14.88
N ILE A 266 15.18 7.35 -14.44
CA ILE A 266 13.95 7.83 -13.80
C ILE A 266 13.28 8.80 -14.76
N ILE A 267 12.02 8.52 -15.07
CA ILE A 267 11.16 9.38 -15.90
C ILE A 267 10.11 9.95 -14.96
N GLN A 268 10.19 11.26 -14.73
CA GLN A 268 9.18 11.99 -13.96
C GLN A 268 8.09 12.44 -14.93
N LEU A 269 6.84 12.13 -14.59
CA LEU A 269 5.68 12.62 -15.32
C LEU A 269 5.21 13.93 -14.67
N ASP A 270 4.40 14.72 -15.37
CA ASP A 270 3.92 16.04 -14.89
C ASP A 270 3.20 15.94 -13.54
N ALA A 271 3.01 17.09 -12.86
CA ALA A 271 2.45 17.13 -11.50
C ALA A 271 1.07 16.44 -11.37
N SER A 272 0.27 16.44 -12.45
CA SER A 272 -1.00 15.72 -12.55
C SER A 272 -0.86 14.22 -12.79
N GLY A 273 0.33 13.72 -13.16
CA GLY A 273 0.57 12.37 -13.65
C GLY A 273 -0.04 12.11 -15.02
N LYS A 274 0.28 10.94 -15.59
CA LYS A 274 -0.33 10.44 -16.84
C LYS A 274 -1.20 9.25 -16.55
N GLN A 275 -2.43 9.27 -17.07
CA GLN A 275 -3.30 8.11 -16.91
C GLN A 275 -2.98 7.04 -17.96
N GLY A 276 -2.90 5.78 -17.53
CA GLY A 276 -2.68 4.65 -18.44
C GLY A 276 -2.87 3.30 -17.78
N ARG A 277 -3.16 2.28 -18.58
CA ARG A 277 -3.23 0.88 -18.16
C ARG A 277 -1.99 0.08 -18.53
N TYR A 278 -1.36 0.42 -19.64
CA TYR A 278 -0.20 -0.28 -20.17
C TYR A 278 1.00 0.65 -20.18
N VAL A 279 2.16 0.10 -19.81
CA VAL A 279 3.46 0.75 -19.99
C VAL A 279 4.31 -0.15 -20.88
N ARG A 280 4.93 0.43 -21.91
CA ARG A 280 5.80 -0.27 -22.87
C ARG A 280 7.16 0.41 -22.96
N ILE A 281 8.21 -0.41 -22.97
CA ILE A 281 9.58 -0.04 -23.31
C ILE A 281 9.90 -0.71 -24.64
N GLN A 282 10.23 0.06 -25.66
CA GLN A 282 10.43 -0.45 -27.02
C GLN A 282 11.71 0.13 -27.62
N LEU A 283 12.57 -0.71 -28.19
CA LEU A 283 13.72 -0.22 -28.96
C LEU A 283 13.23 0.48 -30.24
N LEU A 284 13.96 1.49 -30.68
CA LEU A 284 13.72 2.12 -31.98
C LEU A 284 14.51 1.43 -33.11
N ASP A 285 15.51 0.64 -32.73
CA ASP A 285 16.46 -0.01 -33.65
C ASP A 285 16.34 -1.54 -33.58
N LYS A 286 17.17 -2.23 -34.38
CA LYS A 286 17.37 -3.67 -34.29
C LYS A 286 18.41 -4.01 -33.24
N ASN A 287 17.97 -4.52 -32.08
CA ASN A 287 18.87 -5.02 -31.05
C ASN A 287 18.16 -6.02 -30.11
N TYR A 288 18.90 -6.55 -29.13
CA TYR A 288 18.33 -7.26 -27.98
C TYR A 288 17.82 -6.25 -26.94
N LEU A 289 16.57 -6.37 -26.49
CA LEU A 289 16.09 -5.65 -25.31
C LEU A 289 16.39 -6.49 -24.05
N SER A 290 17.00 -5.86 -23.05
CA SER A 290 17.27 -6.50 -21.76
C SER A 290 17.01 -5.53 -20.61
N LEU A 291 16.14 -5.92 -19.68
CA LEU A 291 15.72 -5.08 -18.55
C LEU A 291 15.90 -5.86 -17.25
N ALA A 292 16.36 -5.18 -16.19
CA ALA A 292 16.44 -5.78 -14.87
C ALA A 292 15.12 -5.63 -14.10
N GLU A 293 14.55 -4.41 -14.09
CA GLU A 293 13.28 -4.12 -13.43
C GLU A 293 12.67 -2.87 -14.08
N VAL A 294 11.35 -2.82 -14.18
CA VAL A 294 10.58 -1.64 -14.56
C VAL A 294 9.56 -1.37 -13.46
N GLN A 295 9.78 -0.29 -12.71
CA GLN A 295 8.86 0.16 -11.66
C GLN A 295 7.95 1.24 -12.23
N VAL A 296 6.64 1.05 -12.13
CA VAL A 296 5.63 2.02 -12.56
C VAL A 296 5.00 2.61 -11.31
N MET A 297 5.40 3.81 -10.96
CA MET A 297 5.06 4.45 -9.71
C MET A 297 3.80 5.30 -9.91
N GLY A 298 2.71 5.01 -9.19
CA GLY A 298 1.47 5.77 -9.29
C GLY A 298 0.52 5.59 -8.10
N VAL A 299 -0.64 6.23 -8.16
CA VAL A 299 -1.70 6.14 -7.13
C VAL A 299 -2.87 5.29 -7.63
N ASP A 300 -3.35 4.39 -6.77
CA ASP A 300 -4.58 3.64 -7.01
C ASP A 300 -5.80 4.55 -6.79
N PRO A 301 -6.74 4.70 -7.76
CA PRO A 301 -7.93 5.56 -7.60
C PRO A 301 -8.85 5.14 -6.46
N LEU A 302 -8.73 3.90 -5.99
CA LEU A 302 -9.47 3.40 -4.84
C LEU A 302 -8.46 2.84 -3.83
N ARG A 303 -8.28 3.56 -2.72
CA ARG A 303 -7.58 3.02 -1.58
C ARG A 303 -8.54 2.10 -0.88
N PHE A 304 -8.19 0.83 -0.80
CA PHE A 304 -8.83 -0.07 0.13
C PHE A 304 -7.77 -0.82 0.93
N ALA A 305 -8.03 -1.08 2.20
CA ALA A 305 -7.15 -1.87 3.02
C ALA A 305 -7.36 -3.34 2.63
N GLU A 306 -6.27 -4.04 2.30
CA GLU A 306 -6.26 -5.49 2.26
C GLU A 306 -6.39 -5.99 3.71
N VAL A 307 -7.52 -6.61 4.05
CA VAL A 307 -7.71 -7.22 5.36
C VAL A 307 -7.98 -8.71 5.18
N ASP A 308 -6.94 -9.51 5.40
CA ASP A 308 -7.10 -10.93 5.69
C ASP A 308 -7.63 -11.05 7.14
N TYR A 309 -8.70 -11.82 7.35
CA TYR A 309 -9.38 -11.97 8.65
C TYR A 309 -8.41 -12.40 9.77
N SER A 310 -7.47 -13.30 9.46
CA SER A 310 -6.41 -13.68 10.41
C SER A 310 -5.50 -12.49 10.74
N SER A 311 -5.13 -11.69 9.75
CA SER A 311 -4.29 -10.51 9.93
C SER A 311 -5.05 -9.40 10.67
N ALA A 312 -6.37 -9.29 10.50
CA ALA A 312 -7.23 -8.37 11.27
C ALA A 312 -7.09 -8.59 12.78
N ARG A 313 -7.10 -9.87 13.21
CA ARG A 313 -6.93 -10.26 14.62
C ARG A 313 -5.48 -10.16 15.12
N ASN A 314 -4.49 -10.20 14.23
CA ASN A 314 -3.07 -10.28 14.60
C ASN A 314 -2.28 -8.96 14.42
N ASP A 315 -2.67 -8.05 13.52
CA ASP A 315 -1.78 -6.96 13.05
C ASP A 315 -2.27 -5.51 13.25
N PHE A 316 -3.49 -5.26 13.75
CA PHE A 316 -4.04 -3.89 13.79
C PHE A 316 -4.20 -3.26 15.17
N GLY A 317 -3.62 -3.89 16.19
CA GLY A 317 -3.78 -3.43 17.56
C GLY A 317 -5.22 -3.49 18.04
N GLY A 318 -6.06 -4.34 17.44
CA GLY A 318 -7.45 -4.59 17.82
C GLY A 318 -8.30 -5.03 16.63
N VAL A 319 -9.31 -5.84 16.89
CA VAL A 319 -10.12 -6.55 15.87
C VAL A 319 -10.80 -5.60 14.87
N ASN A 320 -11.11 -4.36 15.26
CA ASN A 320 -11.83 -3.38 14.44
C ASN A 320 -10.99 -2.15 14.02
N ASN A 321 -9.69 -2.10 14.38
CA ASN A 321 -8.85 -0.89 14.24
C ASN A 321 -8.24 -0.69 12.84
N ALA A 322 -8.48 -1.59 11.89
CA ALA A 322 -8.09 -1.40 10.50
C ALA A 322 -8.99 -0.33 9.86
N PRO A 323 -8.46 0.57 9.01
CA PRO A 323 -9.30 1.39 8.13
C PRO A 323 -10.17 0.45 7.30
N ASN A 324 -11.47 0.41 7.59
CA ASN A 324 -12.35 -0.60 7.04
C ASN A 324 -13.50 0.06 6.28
N TYR A 325 -13.68 -0.43 5.06
CA TYR A 325 -14.73 -0.04 4.12
C TYR A 325 -16.00 -0.82 4.39
N ALA A 326 -15.97 -1.77 5.33
CA ALA A 326 -17.14 -2.45 5.81
C ALA A 326 -17.22 -2.37 7.33
N ASN A 327 -18.42 -2.49 7.84
CA ASN A 327 -18.64 -3.07 9.15
C ASN A 327 -19.28 -4.45 8.98
N LYS A 328 -19.83 -5.02 10.05
CA LYS A 328 -20.39 -6.38 10.01
C LYS A 328 -21.39 -6.62 8.88
N THR A 329 -22.24 -5.64 8.52
CA THR A 329 -23.33 -5.84 7.54
C THR A 329 -23.54 -4.70 6.54
N ALA A 330 -22.63 -3.74 6.49
CA ALA A 330 -22.68 -2.61 5.58
C ALA A 330 -21.30 -2.27 5.03
N PHE A 331 -21.28 -1.65 3.85
CA PHE A 331 -20.08 -1.11 3.21
C PHE A 331 -20.17 0.41 3.07
N ALA A 332 -19.01 1.04 3.00
CA ALA A 332 -18.79 2.44 2.71
C ALA A 332 -17.46 2.64 1.97
N THR A 333 -17.44 3.50 0.96
CA THR A 333 -16.23 3.84 0.19
C THR A 333 -16.15 5.33 -0.09
N ILE A 334 -14.93 5.83 -0.27
CA ILE A 334 -14.64 7.20 -0.69
C ILE A 334 -14.50 7.20 -2.21
N LYS A 335 -15.27 8.05 -2.89
CA LYS A 335 -15.19 8.26 -4.34
C LYS A 335 -14.00 9.15 -4.70
N SER A 336 -13.66 9.22 -5.98
CA SER A 336 -12.58 10.07 -6.49
C SER A 336 -12.75 11.57 -6.18
N ASP A 337 -13.99 12.03 -6.01
CA ASP A 337 -14.32 13.41 -5.61
C ASP A 337 -14.23 13.65 -4.07
N GLY A 338 -13.85 12.61 -3.31
CA GLY A 338 -13.76 12.66 -1.85
C GLY A 338 -15.09 12.55 -1.11
N SER A 339 -16.21 12.30 -1.81
CA SER A 339 -17.52 12.00 -1.20
C SER A 339 -17.67 10.52 -0.83
N ILE A 340 -18.67 10.16 -0.04
CA ILE A 340 -18.87 8.79 0.45
C ILE A 340 -20.07 8.12 -0.21
N MET A 341 -19.88 6.88 -0.63
CA MET A 341 -20.96 5.95 -1.01
C MET A 341 -21.07 4.84 0.02
N ALA A 342 -22.27 4.53 0.49
CA ALA A 342 -22.51 3.41 1.40
C ALA A 342 -23.70 2.56 0.95
N TRP A 343 -23.63 1.25 1.19
CA TRP A 343 -24.66 0.27 0.86
C TRP A 343 -24.70 -0.88 1.89
N GLY A 344 -25.75 -1.70 1.85
CA GLY A 344 -26.00 -2.76 2.82
C GLY A 344 -27.00 -2.37 3.90
N ASN A 345 -26.89 -2.94 5.11
CA ASN A 345 -27.90 -2.78 6.15
C ASN A 345 -28.04 -1.31 6.59
N PRO A 346 -29.23 -0.69 6.45
CA PRO A 346 -29.45 0.71 6.82
C PRO A 346 -29.17 1.01 8.30
N TYR A 347 -29.46 0.06 9.21
CA TYR A 347 -29.23 0.24 10.65
C TYR A 347 -27.74 0.27 11.03
N PHE A 348 -26.89 -0.24 10.14
CA PHE A 348 -25.44 -0.31 10.30
C PHE A 348 -24.75 0.77 9.45
N GLY A 349 -25.48 1.76 8.94
CA GLY A 349 -24.88 2.82 8.12
C GLY A 349 -24.69 2.47 6.65
N GLY A 350 -25.32 1.39 6.16
CA GLY A 350 -25.43 1.10 4.72
C GLY A 350 -26.32 2.07 3.94
N LYS A 351 -26.86 3.10 4.61
CA LYS A 351 -27.56 4.25 4.01
C LYS A 351 -27.18 5.51 4.79
N LYS A 352 -27.51 6.68 4.22
CA LYS A 352 -27.34 8.00 4.84
C LYS A 352 -25.87 8.33 5.17
N ALA A 353 -24.95 7.93 4.28
CA ALA A 353 -23.58 8.42 4.31
C ALA A 353 -23.56 9.96 4.16
N PRO A 354 -22.53 10.64 4.68
CA PRO A 354 -22.37 12.09 4.52
C PRO A 354 -22.31 12.49 3.04
N THR A 355 -22.95 13.62 2.70
CA THR A 355 -23.03 14.13 1.32
C THR A 355 -21.91 15.11 0.97
N ASN A 356 -21.19 15.63 1.96
CA ASN A 356 -20.04 16.52 1.76
C ASN A 356 -18.79 15.74 1.31
N GLY A 357 -17.86 16.40 0.63
CA GLY A 357 -16.61 15.81 0.16
C GLY A 357 -15.41 16.06 1.09
N GLY A 358 -14.22 15.64 0.62
CA GLY A 358 -12.92 15.88 1.25
C GLY A 358 -12.50 14.85 2.31
N TYR A 359 -13.17 13.69 2.35
CA TYR A 359 -12.75 12.59 3.22
C TYR A 359 -11.54 11.88 2.63
N ILE A 360 -10.63 11.46 3.51
CA ILE A 360 -9.41 10.75 3.14
C ILE A 360 -9.38 9.31 3.66
N GLU A 361 -10.10 9.02 4.75
CA GLU A 361 -10.15 7.69 5.36
C GLU A 361 -11.53 7.42 6.00
N ILE A 362 -11.95 6.15 5.97
CA ILE A 362 -13.15 5.65 6.67
C ILE A 362 -12.72 4.58 7.68
N TYR A 363 -13.32 4.67 8.86
CA TYR A 363 -13.18 3.73 9.95
C TYR A 363 -14.56 3.19 10.31
N SER A 364 -14.62 1.99 10.87
CA SER A 364 -15.86 1.40 11.31
C SER A 364 -15.69 0.67 12.65
N ASN A 365 -16.82 0.45 13.31
CA ASN A 365 -16.97 -0.56 14.34
C ASN A 365 -18.09 -1.52 13.90
N GLU A 366 -18.66 -2.35 14.78
CA GLU A 366 -19.64 -3.35 14.33
C GLU A 366 -20.84 -2.74 13.59
N ARG A 367 -21.30 -1.54 13.96
CA ARG A 367 -22.59 -0.97 13.47
C ARG A 367 -22.56 0.51 13.07
N ALA A 368 -21.41 1.16 13.06
CA ALA A 368 -21.27 2.56 12.72
C ALA A 368 -19.98 2.82 11.94
N PHE A 369 -19.92 3.99 11.32
CA PHE A 369 -18.78 4.49 10.57
C PHE A 369 -18.37 5.88 11.05
N ALA A 370 -17.08 6.18 10.89
CA ALA A 370 -16.49 7.49 11.11
C ALA A 370 -15.51 7.80 9.96
N ALA A 371 -15.67 8.95 9.30
CA ALA A 371 -14.81 9.38 8.21
C ALA A 371 -13.95 10.58 8.62
N LEU A 372 -12.66 10.51 8.31
CA LEU A 372 -11.64 11.50 8.64
C LEU A 372 -11.30 12.36 7.41
N LYS A 373 -11.15 13.67 7.59
CA LYS A 373 -10.66 14.60 6.56
C LYS A 373 -9.19 14.96 6.78
N ALA A 374 -8.56 15.54 5.76
CA ALA A 374 -7.16 15.98 5.82
C ALA A 374 -6.90 17.06 6.89
N ASP A 375 -7.90 17.88 7.21
CA ASP A 375 -7.83 18.87 8.30
C ASP A 375 -8.04 18.26 9.70
N GLY A 376 -8.25 16.95 9.76
CA GLY A 376 -8.49 16.19 10.97
C GLY A 376 -9.91 16.30 11.53
N SER A 377 -10.88 16.82 10.77
CA SER A 377 -12.29 16.75 11.16
C SER A 377 -12.88 15.35 10.94
N ILE A 378 -13.85 14.96 11.77
CA ILE A 378 -14.48 13.64 11.75
C ILE A 378 -15.99 13.79 11.50
N THR A 379 -16.57 12.91 10.69
CA THR A 379 -18.03 12.81 10.50
C THR A 379 -18.48 11.36 10.67
N THR A 380 -19.55 11.14 11.44
CA THR A 380 -20.02 9.80 11.80
C THR A 380 -21.43 9.51 11.27
N TRP A 381 -21.72 8.23 10.99
CA TRP A 381 -23.06 7.75 10.61
C TRP A 381 -23.25 6.26 11.00
N GLY A 382 -24.47 5.74 10.83
CA GLY A 382 -24.86 4.42 11.33
C GLY A 382 -25.51 4.48 12.71
N SER A 383 -25.37 3.42 13.51
CA SER A 383 -26.11 3.30 14.78
C SER A 383 -25.64 4.30 15.84
N LEU A 384 -26.59 5.08 16.38
CA LEU A 384 -26.34 6.08 17.43
C LEU A 384 -25.63 5.48 18.66
N LYS A 385 -26.09 4.31 19.14
CA LYS A 385 -25.54 3.63 20.33
C LYS A 385 -24.09 3.15 20.12
N TYR A 386 -23.62 3.13 18.88
CA TYR A 386 -22.29 2.66 18.48
C TYR A 386 -21.42 3.82 17.98
N GLY A 387 -21.74 5.08 18.31
CA GLY A 387 -20.92 6.21 17.88
C GLY A 387 -21.27 6.75 16.49
N GLY A 388 -22.44 6.37 15.94
CA GLY A 388 -22.97 6.91 14.70
C GLY A 388 -23.42 8.37 14.80
N LYS A 389 -24.26 8.82 13.85
CA LYS A 389 -24.67 10.22 13.74
C LYS A 389 -25.34 10.69 15.05
N ASN A 390 -24.94 11.85 15.54
CA ASN A 390 -25.41 12.48 16.80
C ASN A 390 -25.07 11.71 18.07
N ALA A 391 -24.13 10.75 18.03
CA ALA A 391 -23.73 10.05 19.24
C ALA A 391 -23.16 11.02 20.29
N PRO A 392 -23.44 10.81 21.59
CA PRO A 392 -22.83 11.59 22.66
C PRO A 392 -21.31 11.56 22.54
N ASN A 393 -20.68 12.71 22.80
CA ASN A 393 -19.23 12.93 22.71
C ASN A 393 -18.60 12.77 21.32
N ALA A 394 -19.39 12.60 20.25
CA ALA A 394 -18.86 12.58 18.89
C ALA A 394 -18.05 13.88 18.61
N PRO A 395 -16.86 13.78 17.99
CA PRO A 395 -16.01 14.94 17.78
C PRO A 395 -16.67 16.02 16.92
N THR A 396 -16.61 17.27 17.36
CA THR A 396 -17.03 18.47 16.60
C THR A 396 -15.87 19.38 16.25
N ASP A 397 -14.69 19.07 16.79
CA ASP A 397 -13.42 19.76 16.60
C ASP A 397 -12.55 19.07 15.53
N LYS A 398 -11.31 19.58 15.36
CA LYS A 398 -10.38 19.17 14.29
C LYS A 398 -9.02 18.75 14.85
N GLY A 399 -8.12 18.31 13.97
CA GLY A 399 -6.74 17.96 14.34
C GLY A 399 -6.55 16.49 14.75
N TYR A 400 -7.55 15.65 14.55
CA TYR A 400 -7.42 14.20 14.65
C TYR A 400 -6.59 13.65 13.50
N THR A 401 -5.83 12.60 13.78
CA THR A 401 -4.89 11.98 12.83
C THR A 401 -5.22 10.53 12.57
N LYS A 402 -5.94 9.88 13.49
CA LYS A 402 -6.31 8.47 13.38
C LYS A 402 -7.51 8.16 14.27
N ILE A 403 -8.34 7.22 13.84
CA ILE A 403 -9.47 6.69 14.59
C ILE A 403 -9.21 5.20 14.87
N TYR A 404 -9.70 4.76 16.02
CA TYR A 404 -9.66 3.40 16.55
C TYR A 404 -11.06 3.04 17.02
N SER A 405 -11.36 1.76 17.14
CA SER A 405 -12.66 1.27 17.54
C SER A 405 -12.58 -0.01 18.38
N THR A 406 -13.47 -0.10 19.36
CA THR A 406 -13.91 -1.38 19.93
C THR A 406 -15.08 -1.89 19.08
N THR A 407 -15.80 -2.91 19.53
CA THR A 407 -16.99 -3.37 18.81
C THR A 407 -18.10 -2.30 18.80
N ASN A 408 -18.20 -1.50 19.88
CA ASN A 408 -19.33 -0.58 20.09
C ASN A 408 -18.94 0.89 20.30
N ALA A 409 -17.66 1.25 20.23
CA ALA A 409 -17.18 2.61 20.44
C ALA A 409 -16.03 2.99 19.52
N PHE A 410 -15.71 4.27 19.52
CA PHE A 410 -14.58 4.85 18.80
C PHE A 410 -13.69 5.67 19.73
N ALA A 411 -12.41 5.79 19.36
CA ALA A 411 -11.45 6.69 19.95
C ALA A 411 -10.58 7.33 18.86
N ALA A 412 -10.38 8.64 18.90
CA ALA A 412 -9.56 9.38 17.95
C ALA A 412 -8.34 9.99 18.63
N LEU A 413 -7.19 9.89 17.95
CA LEU A 413 -5.90 10.40 18.41
C LEU A 413 -5.54 11.68 17.67
N THR A 414 -5.17 12.73 18.40
CA THR A 414 -4.69 13.99 17.82
C THR A 414 -3.17 13.98 17.61
N ARG A 415 -2.64 14.99 16.89
CA ARG A 415 -1.19 15.11 16.65
C ARG A 415 -0.35 15.28 17.93
N ASN A 416 -0.89 15.88 18.98
CA ASN A 416 -0.19 16.00 20.27
C ASN A 416 -0.32 14.73 21.13
N GLY A 417 -1.08 13.73 20.66
CA GLY A 417 -1.32 12.48 21.36
C GLY A 417 -2.38 12.57 22.44
N SER A 418 -3.32 13.52 22.37
CA SER A 418 -4.55 13.51 23.18
C SER A 418 -5.61 12.62 22.52
N ILE A 419 -6.57 12.14 23.33
CA ILE A 419 -7.57 11.16 22.91
C ILE A 419 -8.97 11.70 23.14
N LYS A 420 -9.85 11.51 22.15
CA LYS A 420 -11.29 11.71 22.27
C LYS A 420 -12.00 10.39 22.02
N ALA A 421 -12.84 9.93 22.94
CA ALA A 421 -13.68 8.74 22.77
C ALA A 421 -15.17 9.09 22.67
N TRP A 422 -15.92 8.28 21.92
CA TRP A 422 -17.37 8.40 21.76
C TRP A 422 -18.02 7.05 21.40
N GLY A 423 -19.34 6.94 21.60
CA GLY A 423 -20.10 5.71 21.38
C GLY A 423 -20.56 5.07 22.69
N ASN A 424 -20.61 3.74 22.77
CA ASN A 424 -21.07 3.06 23.98
C ASN A 424 -20.06 3.27 25.13
N PRO A 425 -20.45 3.90 26.27
CA PRO A 425 -19.52 4.17 27.37
C PRO A 425 -18.96 2.89 28.02
N TYR A 426 -19.74 1.82 28.09
CA TYR A 426 -19.29 0.52 28.63
C TYR A 426 -18.21 -0.13 27.76
N SER A 427 -18.12 0.28 26.48
CA SER A 427 -17.16 -0.23 25.52
C SER A 427 -15.98 0.72 25.29
N GLY A 428 -15.74 1.65 26.23
CA GLY A 428 -14.70 2.66 26.14
C GLY A 428 -15.08 3.88 25.28
N GLY A 429 -16.36 4.09 24.98
CA GLY A 429 -16.87 5.28 24.29
C GLY A 429 -16.96 6.54 25.16
N ALA A 430 -16.45 6.48 26.38
CA ALA A 430 -16.28 7.59 27.30
C ALA A 430 -15.00 7.37 28.13
N ASP A 431 -14.64 8.38 28.94
CA ASP A 431 -13.59 8.27 29.96
C ASP A 431 -12.21 7.87 29.43
N ALA A 432 -11.89 8.29 28.21
CA ALA A 432 -10.53 8.19 27.67
C ALA A 432 -9.53 8.90 28.61
N PRO A 433 -8.31 8.36 28.78
CA PRO A 433 -7.35 8.91 29.72
C PRO A 433 -6.96 10.34 29.33
N SER A 434 -6.96 11.24 30.32
CA SER A 434 -6.54 12.63 30.14
C SER A 434 -5.04 12.72 29.85
N GLY A 435 -4.63 13.86 29.30
CA GLY A 435 -3.24 14.17 28.94
C GLY A 435 -2.95 14.01 27.44
N SER A 436 -1.66 14.04 27.12
CA SER A 436 -1.12 14.01 25.77
C SER A 436 0.11 13.10 25.69
N GLY A 437 0.68 12.89 24.50
CA GLY A 437 1.86 12.05 24.30
C GLY A 437 1.59 10.56 24.14
N TYR A 438 0.32 10.15 24.04
CA TYR A 438 -0.03 8.81 23.56
C TYR A 438 0.30 8.72 22.07
N THR A 439 1.02 7.68 21.68
CA THR A 439 1.51 7.48 20.30
C THR A 439 0.64 6.49 19.53
N LYS A 440 -0.06 5.60 20.24
CA LYS A 440 -0.93 4.59 19.64
C LYS A 440 -2.03 4.16 20.61
N ILE A 441 -3.18 3.80 20.05
CA ILE A 441 -4.29 3.16 20.76
C ILE A 441 -4.42 1.73 20.24
N TYR A 442 -4.77 0.85 21.15
CA TYR A 442 -5.08 -0.55 20.94
C TYR A 442 -6.47 -0.83 21.53
N SER A 443 -7.18 -1.83 21.02
CA SER A 443 -8.52 -2.18 21.49
C SER A 443 -8.77 -3.68 21.45
N ASN A 444 -9.73 -4.12 22.25
CA ASN A 444 -10.40 -5.41 22.06
C ASN A 444 -11.92 -5.18 21.89
N ARG A 445 -12.76 -6.15 22.26
CA ARG A 445 -14.20 -6.04 22.08
C ARG A 445 -14.83 -4.87 22.84
N GLU A 446 -14.37 -4.58 24.07
CA GLU A 446 -15.03 -3.64 25.00
C GLU A 446 -14.07 -2.68 25.72
N ALA A 447 -12.76 -2.79 25.50
CA ALA A 447 -11.75 -1.96 26.16
C ALA A 447 -10.69 -1.44 25.19
N PHE A 448 -10.00 -0.37 25.61
CA PHE A 448 -8.87 0.22 24.92
C PHE A 448 -7.63 0.27 25.83
N ALA A 449 -6.46 0.25 25.20
CA ALA A 449 -5.16 0.44 25.81
C ALA A 449 -4.33 1.46 25.00
N THR A 450 -3.63 2.36 25.67
CA THR A 450 -2.71 3.32 25.03
C THR A 450 -1.27 2.82 25.08
N LEU A 451 -0.44 3.38 24.22
CA LEU A 451 1.01 3.30 24.33
C LEU A 451 1.61 4.71 24.23
N THR A 452 2.54 5.04 25.11
CA THR A 452 3.34 6.27 25.06
C THR A 452 4.74 6.00 24.51
N ARG A 453 5.52 7.07 24.24
CA ARG A 453 6.88 6.93 23.72
C ARG A 453 7.85 6.21 24.66
N ASP A 454 7.66 6.32 25.97
CA ASP A 454 8.44 5.58 26.98
C ASP A 454 7.90 4.16 27.23
N GLY A 455 6.90 3.73 26.46
CA GLY A 455 6.31 2.41 26.58
C GLY A 455 5.43 2.25 27.81
N SER A 456 4.87 3.33 28.37
CA SER A 456 3.84 3.26 29.40
C SER A 456 2.47 2.96 28.78
N ILE A 457 1.62 2.25 29.52
CA ILE A 457 0.27 1.87 29.09
C ILE A 457 -0.76 2.43 30.06
N LYS A 458 -1.84 3.01 29.51
CA LYS A 458 -3.08 3.31 30.26
C LYS A 458 -4.27 2.68 29.55
N THR A 459 -5.24 2.22 30.32
CA THR A 459 -6.41 1.49 29.81
C THR A 459 -7.72 2.18 30.19
N TRP A 460 -8.76 1.97 29.38
CA TRP A 460 -10.13 2.41 29.68
C TRP A 460 -11.18 1.53 28.99
N GLY A 461 -12.45 1.69 29.35
CA GLY A 461 -13.53 0.76 28.96
C GLY A 461 -13.80 -0.31 30.03
N ASP A 462 -14.42 -1.42 29.64
CA ASP A 462 -14.86 -2.45 30.58
C ASP A 462 -13.69 -3.14 31.32
N VAL A 463 -13.77 -3.15 32.66
CA VAL A 463 -12.74 -3.72 33.55
C VAL A 463 -12.48 -5.21 33.29
N TYR A 464 -13.51 -6.01 32.98
CA TYR A 464 -13.37 -7.44 32.71
C TYR A 464 -12.67 -7.74 31.39
N TYR A 465 -12.57 -6.73 30.51
CA TYR A 465 -11.89 -6.79 29.23
C TYR A 465 -10.52 -6.12 29.26
N GLY A 466 -9.97 -5.80 30.43
CA GLY A 466 -8.68 -5.12 30.54
C GLY A 466 -8.76 -3.59 30.43
N GLY A 467 -9.96 -3.02 30.65
CA GLY A 467 -10.21 -1.59 30.71
C GLY A 467 -9.68 -0.94 31.99
N LYS A 468 -10.36 0.12 32.44
CA LYS A 468 -9.90 0.90 33.59
C LYS A 468 -9.89 0.02 34.86
N ASP A 469 -8.82 0.15 35.65
CA ASP A 469 -8.63 -0.58 36.92
C ASP A 469 -8.62 -2.11 36.79
N ALA A 470 -8.37 -2.63 35.58
CA ALA A 470 -8.32 -4.07 35.35
C ALA A 470 -7.17 -4.73 36.11
N PRO A 471 -7.39 -5.93 36.68
CA PRO A 471 -6.34 -6.66 37.36
C PRO A 471 -5.19 -6.98 36.40
N ASN A 472 -3.97 -6.89 36.91
CA ASN A 472 -2.71 -7.10 36.18
C ASN A 472 -2.40 -6.09 35.06
N ALA A 473 -3.19 -5.01 34.92
CA ALA A 473 -2.86 -3.94 33.97
C ALA A 473 -1.42 -3.42 34.21
N PRO A 474 -0.61 -3.25 33.15
CA PRO A 474 0.78 -2.83 33.30
C PRO A 474 0.93 -1.48 34.01
N THR A 475 1.77 -1.42 35.05
CA THR A 475 2.15 -0.18 35.75
C THR A 475 3.58 0.26 35.45
N ASP A 476 4.35 -0.60 34.81
CA ASP A 476 5.73 -0.39 34.40
C ASP A 476 5.82 0.08 32.93
N LYS A 477 7.06 0.30 32.47
CA LYS A 477 7.37 0.95 31.18
C LYS A 477 8.15 0.03 30.24
N GLY A 478 8.45 0.52 29.04
CA GLY A 478 9.32 -0.16 28.06
C GLY A 478 8.59 -1.14 27.13
N TYR A 479 7.26 -1.12 27.13
CA TYR A 479 6.48 -1.86 26.14
C TYR A 479 6.61 -1.22 24.76
N THR A 480 6.67 -2.05 23.72
CA THR A 480 6.83 -1.63 22.32
C THR A 480 5.58 -1.90 21.49
N LYS A 481 4.78 -2.90 21.88
CA LYS A 481 3.54 -3.28 21.18
C LYS A 481 2.55 -3.93 22.14
N VAL A 482 1.26 -3.71 21.88
CA VAL A 482 0.14 -4.36 22.57
C VAL A 482 -0.64 -5.20 21.58
N TYR A 483 -1.17 -6.32 22.05
CA TYR A 483 -1.94 -7.32 21.35
C TYR A 483 -3.20 -7.61 22.14
N SER A 484 -4.20 -8.21 21.50
CA SER A 484 -5.51 -8.41 22.10
C SER A 484 -6.18 -9.67 21.59
N THR A 485 -6.72 -10.47 22.51
CA THR A 485 -7.83 -11.38 22.18
C THR A 485 -9.14 -10.59 22.17
N THR A 486 -10.29 -11.26 22.07
CA THR A 486 -11.59 -10.59 22.21
C THR A 486 -11.76 -9.96 23.60
N ASN A 487 -11.14 -10.55 24.64
CA ASN A 487 -11.44 -10.26 26.04
C ASN A 487 -10.21 -9.92 26.92
N ALA A 488 -9.00 -9.95 26.37
CA ALA A 488 -7.78 -9.67 27.11
C ALA A 488 -6.75 -8.95 26.23
N PHE A 489 -5.69 -8.47 26.88
CA PHE A 489 -4.54 -7.87 26.22
C PHE A 489 -3.24 -8.57 26.63
N ALA A 490 -2.22 -8.45 25.77
CA ALA A 490 -0.85 -8.81 26.07
C ALA A 490 0.09 -7.72 25.52
N ALA A 491 1.09 -7.30 26.30
CA ALA A 491 2.08 -6.31 25.88
C ALA A 491 3.48 -6.91 25.81
N LEU A 492 4.22 -6.57 24.76
CA LEU A 492 5.57 -7.05 24.46
C LEU A 492 6.59 -5.94 24.70
N LYS A 493 7.72 -6.28 25.32
CA LYS A 493 8.89 -5.39 25.48
C LYS A 493 9.98 -5.70 24.46
N ILE A 494 10.96 -4.82 24.37
CA ILE A 494 12.11 -4.97 23.45
C ILE A 494 12.97 -6.22 23.76
N ASP A 495 13.05 -6.63 25.02
CA ASP A 495 13.74 -7.85 25.44
C ASP A 495 12.93 -9.13 25.20
N GLY A 496 11.72 -8.98 24.65
CA GLY A 496 10.79 -10.05 24.36
C GLY A 496 10.01 -10.55 25.58
N SER A 497 10.04 -9.87 26.73
CA SER A 497 9.15 -10.20 27.85
C SER A 497 7.69 -9.81 27.57
N ILE A 498 6.74 -10.58 28.11
CA ILE A 498 5.31 -10.44 27.86
C ILE A 498 4.54 -10.19 29.16
N LYS A 499 3.58 -9.27 29.13
CA LYS A 499 2.62 -9.04 30.23
C LYS A 499 1.19 -9.15 29.73
N GLY A 500 0.44 -10.14 30.22
CA GLY A 500 -1.00 -10.28 29.98
C GLY A 500 -1.86 -9.58 31.04
N TRP A 501 -3.03 -9.06 30.64
CA TRP A 501 -4.07 -8.54 31.55
C TRP A 501 -5.48 -8.60 30.93
N GLY A 502 -6.51 -8.41 31.77
CA GLY A 502 -7.92 -8.60 31.38
C GLY A 502 -8.45 -9.98 31.78
N ARG A 503 -9.34 -10.57 30.98
CA ARG A 503 -10.00 -11.84 31.36
C ARG A 503 -9.01 -13.00 31.39
N ALA A 504 -8.87 -13.64 32.55
CA ALA A 504 -7.84 -14.65 32.80
C ALA A 504 -7.87 -15.82 31.82
N TYR A 505 -9.04 -16.43 31.59
CA TYR A 505 -9.19 -17.55 30.64
C TYR A 505 -8.92 -17.13 29.19
N SER A 506 -9.01 -15.84 28.86
CA SER A 506 -8.72 -15.32 27.52
C SER A 506 -7.26 -14.91 27.31
N GLY A 507 -6.36 -15.38 28.17
CA GLY A 507 -4.94 -15.06 28.14
C GLY A 507 -4.55 -13.78 28.91
N GLY A 508 -5.48 -13.21 29.69
CA GLY A 508 -5.20 -12.07 30.59
C GLY A 508 -4.41 -12.46 31.85
N ALA A 509 -4.14 -13.75 32.04
CA ALA A 509 -3.27 -14.29 33.07
C ALA A 509 -2.34 -15.36 32.46
N ASN A 510 -1.33 -15.77 33.22
CA ASN A 510 -0.40 -16.86 32.84
C ASN A 510 0.34 -16.61 31.52
N SER A 511 0.66 -15.35 31.22
CA SER A 511 1.59 -15.03 30.13
C SER A 511 2.96 -15.66 30.40
N PRO A 512 3.73 -16.04 29.35
CA PRO A 512 5.05 -16.64 29.52
C PRO A 512 5.99 -15.78 30.38
N ASP A 513 6.76 -16.43 31.24
CA ASP A 513 7.71 -15.80 32.16
C ASP A 513 9.13 -15.67 31.57
N ASP A 514 9.40 -16.35 30.47
CA ASP A 514 10.65 -16.28 29.73
C ASP A 514 10.68 -15.15 28.67
N LYS A 515 11.84 -14.96 28.04
CA LYS A 515 12.14 -13.83 27.15
C LYS A 515 12.45 -14.26 25.72
N GLY A 516 12.70 -13.29 24.84
CA GLY A 516 13.14 -13.51 23.46
C GLY A 516 11.99 -13.71 22.45
N TYR A 517 10.76 -13.40 22.84
CA TYR A 517 9.63 -13.34 21.90
C TYR A 517 9.73 -12.10 21.03
N THR A 518 9.45 -12.26 19.74
CA THR A 518 9.49 -11.18 18.75
C THR A 518 8.11 -10.74 18.30
N GLU A 519 7.10 -11.61 18.40
CA GLU A 519 5.75 -11.34 17.93
C GLU A 519 4.74 -12.15 18.75
N ILE A 520 3.54 -11.60 18.95
CA ILE A 520 2.40 -12.28 19.58
C ILE A 520 1.26 -12.35 18.57
N TYR A 521 0.58 -13.48 18.54
CA TYR A 521 -0.60 -13.75 17.73
C TYR A 521 -1.76 -14.11 18.65
N SER A 522 -2.98 -13.90 18.19
CA SER A 522 -4.19 -14.07 18.99
C SER A 522 -5.33 -14.69 18.18
N ASN A 523 -6.10 -15.54 18.84
CA ASN A 523 -7.45 -15.89 18.40
C ASN A 523 -8.48 -15.20 19.33
N ALA A 524 -9.71 -15.71 19.45
CA ALA A 524 -10.72 -15.06 20.29
C ALA A 524 -10.40 -15.09 21.79
N VAL A 525 -9.69 -16.14 22.26
CA VAL A 525 -9.55 -16.47 23.69
C VAL A 525 -8.16 -17.00 24.07
N ALA A 526 -7.21 -17.04 23.15
CA ALA A 526 -5.85 -17.49 23.39
C ALA A 526 -4.83 -16.65 22.63
N PHE A 527 -3.60 -16.66 23.13
CA PHE A 527 -2.43 -16.06 22.50
C PHE A 527 -1.39 -17.12 22.15
N ALA A 528 -0.57 -16.83 21.15
CA ALA A 528 0.62 -17.59 20.78
C ALA A 528 1.78 -16.64 20.48
N ALA A 529 2.91 -16.77 21.18
CA ALA A 529 4.09 -15.95 20.99
C ALA A 529 5.18 -16.70 20.23
N LEU A 530 5.81 -16.03 19.26
CA LEU A 530 6.85 -16.55 18.40
C LEU A 530 8.21 -15.96 18.78
N LYS A 531 9.24 -16.80 18.88
CA LYS A 531 10.64 -16.38 19.09
C LYS A 531 11.40 -16.24 17.76
N THR A 532 12.56 -15.60 17.79
CA THR A 532 13.45 -15.44 16.62
C THR A 532 13.87 -16.77 16.00
N ASP A 533 14.04 -17.82 16.81
CA ASP A 533 14.38 -19.17 16.33
C ASP A 533 13.17 -19.94 15.77
N GLY A 534 11.99 -19.31 15.80
CA GLY A 534 10.74 -19.87 15.32
C GLY A 534 10.09 -20.86 16.26
N SER A 535 10.46 -20.93 17.55
CA SER A 535 9.71 -21.67 18.57
C SER A 535 8.48 -20.88 19.05
N ILE A 536 7.44 -21.60 19.48
CA ILE A 536 6.11 -21.05 19.80
C ILE A 536 5.72 -21.41 21.23
N LYS A 537 5.17 -20.44 21.97
CA LYS A 537 4.50 -20.67 23.27
C LYS A 537 3.08 -20.14 23.21
N ALA A 538 2.10 -20.93 23.65
CA ALA A 538 0.70 -20.50 23.74
C ALA A 538 0.22 -20.43 25.19
N TRP A 539 -0.78 -19.57 25.43
CA TRP A 539 -1.50 -19.43 26.71
C TRP A 539 -2.92 -18.90 26.49
N GLY A 540 -3.80 -19.11 27.46
CA GLY A 540 -5.24 -18.79 27.38
C GLY A 540 -6.11 -20.04 27.49
N GLU A 541 -7.26 -20.04 26.82
CA GLU A 541 -8.22 -21.15 26.90
C GLU A 541 -7.64 -22.45 26.30
N PRO A 542 -7.45 -23.53 27.09
CA PRO A 542 -6.77 -24.74 26.62
C PRO A 542 -7.42 -25.41 25.41
N GLY A 543 -8.75 -25.50 25.37
CA GLY A 543 -9.49 -26.12 24.26
C GLY A 543 -9.38 -25.37 22.94
N ASP A 544 -9.09 -24.06 23.03
CA ASP A 544 -9.09 -23.13 21.90
C ASP A 544 -7.67 -22.63 21.60
N GLY A 545 -6.67 -23.49 21.78
CA GLY A 545 -5.28 -23.21 21.34
C GLY A 545 -4.42 -22.46 22.35
N GLY A 546 -4.91 -22.27 23.59
CA GLY A 546 -4.11 -21.77 24.71
C GLY A 546 -3.07 -22.77 25.23
N THR A 547 -3.12 -24.02 24.78
CA THR A 547 -2.12 -25.06 25.06
C THR A 547 -1.76 -25.82 23.78
N ASN A 548 -0.79 -26.75 23.87
CA ASN A 548 -0.42 -27.66 22.78
C ASN A 548 0.05 -26.96 21.49
N ALA A 549 0.70 -25.81 21.61
CA ALA A 549 1.45 -25.21 20.50
C ALA A 549 2.48 -26.22 19.96
N PRO A 550 2.75 -26.24 18.64
CA PRO A 550 3.59 -27.26 18.03
C PRO A 550 5.05 -27.14 18.50
N ASP A 551 5.65 -28.28 18.80
CA ASP A 551 7.05 -28.38 19.17
C ASP A 551 8.00 -28.07 17.98
N GLY A 552 9.22 -27.66 18.33
CA GLY A 552 10.30 -27.43 17.39
C GLY A 552 10.52 -25.96 17.01
N LYS A 553 11.30 -25.76 15.95
CA LYS A 553 11.82 -24.46 15.50
C LYS A 553 11.52 -24.21 14.02
N GLY A 554 11.81 -22.99 13.56
CA GLY A 554 11.74 -22.59 12.16
C GLY A 554 10.33 -22.22 11.67
N TYR A 555 9.36 -22.03 12.57
CA TYR A 555 8.11 -21.37 12.22
C TYR A 555 8.38 -19.88 11.97
N THR A 556 7.75 -19.35 10.94
CA THR A 556 7.99 -17.99 10.45
C THR A 556 6.79 -17.09 10.66
N LYS A 557 5.58 -17.66 10.73
CA LYS A 557 4.34 -16.93 10.92
C LYS A 557 3.27 -17.83 11.52
N ILE A 558 2.42 -17.25 12.35
CA ILE A 558 1.21 -17.90 12.90
C ILE A 558 -0.01 -17.18 12.31
N TYR A 559 -1.04 -17.97 12.02
CA TYR A 559 -2.35 -17.55 11.56
C TYR A 559 -3.40 -18.08 12.53
N SER A 560 -4.55 -17.43 12.62
CA SER A 560 -5.61 -17.81 13.55
C SER A 560 -6.99 -17.64 12.94
N ASN A 561 -7.94 -18.40 13.44
CA ASN A 561 -9.37 -18.12 13.31
C ASN A 561 -9.97 -17.81 14.69
N THR A 562 -11.25 -18.11 14.94
CA THR A 562 -11.86 -17.83 16.24
C THR A 562 -11.26 -18.68 17.36
N TYR A 563 -10.99 -19.96 17.13
CA TYR A 563 -10.64 -20.93 18.20
C TYR A 563 -9.44 -21.85 17.87
N ALA A 564 -8.76 -21.62 16.76
CA ALA A 564 -7.60 -22.40 16.34
C ALA A 564 -6.49 -21.53 15.76
N PHE A 565 -5.29 -22.10 15.73
CA PHE A 565 -4.09 -21.53 15.14
C PHE A 565 -3.49 -22.46 14.08
N ALA A 566 -2.75 -21.87 13.13
CA ALA A 566 -1.95 -22.56 12.14
C ALA A 566 -0.60 -21.85 11.95
N ALA A 567 0.51 -22.56 12.17
CA ALA A 567 1.86 -22.04 12.00
C ALA A 567 2.50 -22.53 10.69
N LEU A 568 3.15 -21.60 9.98
CA LEU A 568 3.79 -21.80 8.68
C LEU A 568 5.32 -21.73 8.82
N LYS A 569 6.03 -22.72 8.27
CA LYS A 569 7.49 -22.72 8.16
C LYS A 569 7.97 -22.12 6.84
N ALA A 570 9.27 -21.77 6.77
CA ALA A 570 9.89 -21.23 5.56
C ALA A 570 9.82 -22.17 4.35
N ASP A 571 9.80 -23.48 4.58
CA ASP A 571 9.62 -24.48 3.51
C ASP A 571 8.15 -24.65 3.06
N GLY A 572 7.25 -23.89 3.68
CA GLY A 572 5.83 -23.90 3.42
C GLY A 572 5.08 -25.07 4.04
N SER A 573 5.64 -25.79 5.01
CA SER A 573 4.88 -26.77 5.82
C SER A 573 4.03 -26.11 6.90
N ILE A 574 2.90 -26.72 7.24
CA ILE A 574 1.88 -26.18 8.15
C ILE A 574 1.65 -27.12 9.33
N LYS A 575 1.51 -26.56 10.54
CA LYS A 575 0.97 -27.27 11.72
C LYS A 575 -0.15 -26.44 12.35
N ALA A 576 -1.27 -27.08 12.68
CA ALA A 576 -2.39 -26.43 13.37
C ALA A 576 -2.58 -27.00 14.79
N TRP A 577 -3.17 -26.21 15.66
CA TRP A 577 -3.57 -26.59 17.02
C TRP A 577 -4.77 -25.75 17.51
N GLY A 578 -5.43 -26.19 18.57
CA GLY A 578 -6.67 -25.61 19.11
C GLY A 578 -7.90 -26.44 18.78
N SER A 579 -9.08 -25.80 18.72
CA SER A 579 -10.36 -26.48 18.52
C SER A 579 -10.38 -27.29 17.21
N SER A 580 -10.71 -28.59 17.31
CA SER A 580 -10.79 -29.50 16.14
C SER A 580 -11.81 -29.03 15.12
N ASP A 581 -12.95 -28.54 15.58
CA ASP A 581 -14.06 -28.08 14.73
C ASP A 581 -13.69 -26.78 13.99
N SER A 582 -12.70 -26.06 14.52
CA SER A 582 -12.15 -24.86 13.90
C SER A 582 -10.89 -25.15 13.07
N GLY A 583 -10.58 -26.41 12.74
CA GLY A 583 -9.36 -26.73 11.98
C GLY A 583 -8.07 -26.61 12.78
N GLY A 584 -8.15 -26.71 14.12
CA GLY A 584 -7.01 -26.94 15.00
C GLY A 584 -6.36 -28.31 14.81
N THR A 585 -6.98 -29.19 14.02
CA THR A 585 -6.42 -30.46 13.56
C THR A 585 -6.52 -30.56 12.04
N ASN A 586 -5.86 -31.58 11.45
CA ASN A 586 -5.96 -31.91 10.02
C ASN A 586 -5.51 -30.79 9.06
N ALA A 587 -4.49 -30.00 9.47
CA ALA A 587 -3.80 -29.10 8.54
C ALA A 587 -3.23 -29.90 7.35
N PRO A 588 -3.18 -29.32 6.13
CA PRO A 588 -2.78 -30.05 4.94
C PRO A 588 -1.31 -30.46 5.00
N ASP A 589 -1.04 -31.69 4.57
CA ASP A 589 0.31 -32.22 4.44
C ASP A 589 1.09 -31.60 3.26
N GLY A 590 2.42 -31.71 3.34
CA GLY A 590 3.33 -31.28 2.29
C GLY A 590 3.97 -29.91 2.52
N LYS A 591 4.55 -29.37 1.45
CA LYS A 591 5.37 -28.14 1.44
C LYS A 591 4.93 -27.18 0.33
N GLY A 592 5.53 -25.98 0.34
CA GLY A 592 5.34 -24.96 -0.70
C GLY A 592 4.09 -24.10 -0.53
N TYR A 593 3.40 -24.16 0.61
CA TYR A 593 2.40 -23.16 0.97
C TYR A 593 3.09 -21.84 1.28
N THR A 594 2.51 -20.75 0.81
CA THR A 594 3.09 -19.41 0.88
C THR A 594 2.30 -18.49 1.82
N LYS A 595 0.99 -18.72 1.94
CA LYS A 595 0.10 -17.94 2.79
C LYS A 595 -1.07 -18.78 3.26
N ILE A 596 -1.55 -18.51 4.47
CA ILE A 596 -2.76 -19.08 5.04
C ILE A 596 -3.75 -17.95 5.23
N TYR A 597 -5.01 -18.22 4.94
CA TYR A 597 -6.14 -17.36 5.16
C TYR A 597 -7.12 -18.09 6.08
N SER A 598 -7.98 -17.36 6.78
CA SER A 598 -8.98 -17.96 7.66
C SER A 598 -10.29 -17.20 7.61
N ASN A 599 -11.36 -17.85 8.08
CA ASN A 599 -12.60 -17.20 8.48
C ASN A 599 -12.88 -17.54 9.96
N ASP A 600 -14.13 -17.58 10.42
CA ASP A 600 -14.42 -17.84 11.83
C ASP A 600 -13.98 -19.26 12.28
N TYR A 601 -14.12 -20.30 11.44
CA TYR A 601 -13.93 -21.72 11.82
C TYR A 601 -13.19 -22.59 10.78
N ALA A 602 -12.67 -21.99 9.70
CA ALA A 602 -11.93 -22.70 8.68
C ALA A 602 -10.68 -21.93 8.24
N PHE A 603 -9.78 -22.64 7.58
CA PHE A 603 -8.56 -22.12 6.98
C PHE A 603 -8.48 -22.50 5.49
N ALA A 604 -7.77 -21.67 4.71
CA ALA A 604 -7.41 -21.93 3.33
C ALA A 604 -5.95 -21.54 3.07
N ALA A 605 -5.12 -22.47 2.60
CA ALA A 605 -3.71 -22.24 2.29
C ALA A 605 -3.47 -22.15 0.77
N LEU A 606 -2.66 -21.18 0.37
CA LEU A 606 -2.30 -20.87 -1.01
C LEU A 606 -0.84 -21.24 -1.30
N LYS A 607 -0.61 -21.97 -2.40
CA LYS A 607 0.75 -22.24 -2.92
C LYS A 607 1.19 -21.22 -3.96
N ALA A 608 2.49 -21.20 -4.26
CA ALA A 608 3.09 -20.31 -5.27
C ALA A 608 2.53 -20.54 -6.70
N ASP A 609 2.09 -21.75 -7.01
CA ASP A 609 1.43 -22.06 -8.29
C ASP A 609 -0.05 -21.65 -8.32
N GLY A 610 -0.53 -21.07 -7.22
CA GLY A 610 -1.90 -20.63 -7.03
C GLY A 610 -2.89 -21.76 -6.77
N SER A 611 -2.44 -22.96 -6.37
CA SER A 611 -3.35 -24.01 -5.86
C SER A 611 -3.79 -23.74 -4.42
N ILE A 612 -5.01 -24.17 -4.08
CA ILE A 612 -5.64 -23.93 -2.77
C ILE A 612 -5.94 -25.26 -2.06
N LYS A 613 -5.73 -25.31 -0.75
CA LYS A 613 -6.25 -26.36 0.14
C LYS A 613 -6.95 -25.73 1.33
N ALA A 614 -8.16 -26.18 1.63
CA ALA A 614 -8.94 -25.72 2.78
C ALA A 614 -9.12 -26.84 3.82
N TRP A 615 -9.24 -26.46 5.09
CA TRP A 615 -9.51 -27.37 6.22
C TRP A 615 -10.25 -26.66 7.36
N GLY A 616 -10.77 -27.43 8.32
CA GLY A 616 -11.66 -26.94 9.38
C GLY A 616 -13.13 -27.26 9.09
N SER A 617 -14.07 -26.53 9.69
CA SER A 617 -15.50 -26.81 9.54
C SER A 617 -15.97 -26.75 8.08
N SER A 618 -16.64 -27.81 7.61
CA SER A 618 -17.19 -27.91 6.25
C SER A 618 -18.18 -26.79 5.94
N ASP A 619 -18.99 -26.41 6.93
CA ASP A 619 -20.04 -25.39 6.79
C ASP A 619 -19.46 -23.98 6.59
N PHE A 620 -18.18 -23.83 6.90
CA PHE A 620 -17.41 -22.60 6.79
C PHE A 620 -16.40 -22.68 5.63
N GLY A 621 -16.55 -23.63 4.70
CA GLY A 621 -15.63 -23.76 3.57
C GLY A 621 -14.34 -24.50 3.90
N GLY A 622 -14.31 -25.25 5.00
CA GLY A 622 -13.21 -26.12 5.42
C GLY A 622 -13.21 -27.47 4.72
N THR A 623 -12.84 -28.54 5.43
CA THR A 623 -12.65 -29.88 4.84
C THR A 623 -13.96 -30.39 4.24
N ASN A 624 -13.91 -30.95 3.02
CA ASN A 624 -15.07 -31.49 2.28
C ASN A 624 -16.18 -30.49 1.95
N ALA A 625 -15.94 -29.18 2.11
CA ALA A 625 -16.90 -28.18 1.66
C ALA A 625 -17.12 -28.26 0.14
N PRO A 626 -18.35 -27.98 -0.35
CA PRO A 626 -18.61 -27.93 -1.78
C PRO A 626 -17.84 -26.78 -2.44
N ASN A 627 -17.53 -26.93 -3.73
CA ASN A 627 -16.96 -25.87 -4.58
C ASN A 627 -15.57 -25.35 -4.17
N ILE A 628 -14.81 -26.06 -3.32
CA ILE A 628 -13.40 -25.73 -3.09
C ILE A 628 -12.66 -25.77 -4.44
N PRO A 629 -11.95 -24.70 -4.85
CA PRO A 629 -11.25 -24.67 -6.12
C PRO A 629 -10.21 -25.78 -6.25
N THR A 630 -10.28 -26.54 -7.35
CA THR A 630 -9.31 -27.61 -7.67
C THR A 630 -8.28 -27.18 -8.72
N ASP A 631 -8.51 -26.04 -9.36
CA ASP A 631 -7.64 -25.46 -10.36
C ASP A 631 -6.59 -24.51 -9.76
N LYS A 632 -5.69 -23.99 -10.61
CA LYS A 632 -4.51 -23.21 -10.22
C LYS A 632 -4.60 -21.75 -10.67
N GLY A 633 -3.58 -20.96 -10.29
CA GLY A 633 -3.40 -19.57 -10.72
C GLY A 633 -4.12 -18.52 -9.88
N TYR A 634 -4.60 -18.89 -8.68
CA TYR A 634 -5.08 -17.94 -7.69
C TYR A 634 -3.89 -17.17 -7.10
N ILE A 635 -4.08 -15.88 -6.90
CA ILE A 635 -3.05 -14.98 -6.35
C ILE A 635 -3.39 -14.52 -4.94
N LYS A 636 -4.66 -14.62 -4.53
CA LYS A 636 -5.15 -14.12 -3.24
C LYS A 636 -6.48 -14.74 -2.86
N ILE A 637 -6.69 -14.94 -1.57
CA ILE A 637 -7.95 -15.40 -0.97
C ILE A 637 -8.47 -14.29 -0.05
N TYR A 638 -9.78 -14.23 0.06
CA TYR A 638 -10.56 -13.29 0.87
C TYR A 638 -11.58 -14.07 1.67
N SER A 639 -11.99 -13.55 2.81
CA SER A 639 -12.84 -14.28 3.75
C SER A 639 -14.00 -13.43 4.22
N THR A 640 -15.17 -14.05 4.37
CA THR A 640 -16.23 -13.55 5.26
C THR A 640 -16.12 -14.27 6.61
N HIS A 641 -17.16 -14.24 7.44
CA HIS A 641 -17.20 -15.10 8.63
C HIS A 641 -17.31 -16.58 8.29
N LYS A 642 -17.98 -16.94 7.18
CA LYS A 642 -18.36 -18.32 6.85
C LYS A 642 -17.96 -18.80 5.45
N ALA A 643 -17.35 -17.95 4.63
CA ALA A 643 -16.99 -18.27 3.25
C ALA A 643 -15.63 -17.70 2.87
N PHE A 644 -15.13 -18.19 1.74
CA PHE A 644 -13.95 -17.70 1.06
C PHE A 644 -14.26 -17.29 -0.39
N ALA A 645 -13.46 -16.37 -0.91
CA ALA A 645 -13.39 -16.05 -2.32
C ALA A 645 -11.91 -15.98 -2.74
N ALA A 646 -11.55 -16.54 -3.88
CA ALA A 646 -10.20 -16.53 -4.42
C ALA A 646 -10.15 -15.83 -5.77
N LEU A 647 -9.16 -14.95 -5.93
CA LEU A 647 -8.95 -14.13 -7.13
C LEU A 647 -7.76 -14.64 -7.93
N LYS A 648 -7.91 -14.73 -9.25
CA LYS A 648 -6.81 -15.02 -10.20
C LYS A 648 -6.23 -13.76 -10.82
N ALA A 649 -5.02 -13.87 -11.38
CA ALA A 649 -4.35 -12.76 -12.09
C ALA A 649 -5.14 -12.21 -13.30
N ASN A 650 -5.95 -13.04 -13.96
CA ASN A 650 -6.84 -12.61 -15.05
C ASN A 650 -8.16 -11.97 -14.54
N GLY A 651 -8.30 -11.85 -13.23
CA GLY A 651 -9.46 -11.30 -12.56
C GLY A 651 -10.70 -12.19 -12.52
N SER A 652 -10.60 -13.51 -12.72
CA SER A 652 -11.69 -14.43 -12.42
C SER A 652 -11.75 -14.78 -10.93
N ILE A 653 -12.96 -15.06 -10.41
CA ILE A 653 -13.21 -15.33 -9.00
C ILE A 653 -13.83 -16.71 -8.83
N ALA A 654 -13.41 -17.43 -7.79
CA ALA A 654 -14.12 -18.60 -7.27
C ALA A 654 -14.50 -18.34 -5.81
N SER A 655 -15.67 -18.79 -5.36
CA SER A 655 -16.08 -18.70 -3.95
C SER A 655 -16.70 -20.00 -3.45
N TRP A 656 -16.52 -20.26 -2.16
CA TRP A 656 -16.98 -21.48 -1.48
C TRP A 656 -17.22 -21.23 0.02
N GLY A 657 -17.83 -22.20 0.71
CA GLY A 657 -18.30 -22.07 2.09
C GLY A 657 -19.77 -21.63 2.15
N SER A 658 -20.16 -20.83 3.14
CA SER A 658 -21.53 -20.31 3.28
C SER A 658 -21.55 -18.80 3.37
N LEU A 659 -22.46 -18.15 2.64
CA LEU A 659 -22.77 -16.73 2.79
C LEU A 659 -24.16 -16.51 3.42
N ASP A 660 -24.74 -17.57 3.99
CA ASP A 660 -26.00 -17.50 4.70
C ASP A 660 -25.80 -16.96 6.13
N ASN A 661 -26.74 -16.10 6.55
CA ASN A 661 -26.84 -15.62 7.92
C ASN A 661 -27.51 -16.63 8.85
N SER A 662 -28.21 -17.62 8.29
CA SER A 662 -28.92 -18.63 9.07
C SER A 662 -27.92 -19.57 9.75
N TRP A 663 -28.25 -19.97 10.97
CA TRP A 663 -27.47 -20.93 11.75
C TRP A 663 -27.99 -22.36 11.63
N ASN A 664 -29.22 -22.54 11.11
CA ASN A 664 -29.97 -23.79 11.23
C ASN A 664 -30.31 -24.46 9.88
N GLU A 665 -30.15 -23.79 8.73
CA GLU A 665 -30.39 -24.38 7.41
C GLU A 665 -29.41 -23.84 6.37
N ILE A 666 -28.39 -24.62 6.01
CA ILE A 666 -27.48 -24.28 4.90
C ILE A 666 -28.24 -24.44 3.58
N LYS A 667 -28.90 -23.38 3.14
CA LYS A 667 -29.37 -23.26 1.76
C LYS A 667 -28.22 -22.63 1.01
N ASP A 668 -27.56 -23.39 0.14
CA ASP A 668 -26.40 -23.03 -0.70
C ASP A 668 -26.74 -21.93 -1.75
N LYS A 669 -27.46 -20.89 -1.33
CA LYS A 669 -28.22 -19.97 -2.19
C LYS A 669 -27.42 -18.75 -2.63
N THR A 670 -26.23 -18.51 -2.09
CA THR A 670 -25.59 -17.18 -2.19
C THR A 670 -24.09 -17.18 -2.49
N THR A 671 -23.44 -18.33 -2.69
CA THR A 671 -21.98 -18.44 -2.94
C THR A 671 -21.55 -18.30 -4.39
N ASN A 672 -22.46 -17.99 -5.32
CA ASN A 672 -22.11 -17.82 -6.73
C ASN A 672 -21.28 -16.53 -6.91
N ALA A 673 -19.97 -16.71 -7.11
CA ALA A 673 -19.07 -15.64 -7.53
C ALA A 673 -19.51 -15.06 -8.89
N PRO A 674 -19.17 -13.79 -9.18
CA PRO A 674 -19.32 -13.24 -10.52
C PRO A 674 -18.61 -14.10 -11.57
N THR A 675 -19.29 -14.38 -12.68
CA THR A 675 -18.79 -15.24 -13.77
C THR A 675 -17.92 -14.49 -14.78
N ASP A 676 -18.02 -13.16 -14.80
CA ASP A 676 -17.18 -12.28 -15.60
C ASP A 676 -15.78 -12.11 -14.99
N LYS A 677 -14.86 -11.50 -15.75
CA LYS A 677 -13.43 -11.41 -15.40
C LYS A 677 -12.95 -9.96 -15.34
N GLY A 678 -11.68 -9.78 -15.01
CA GLY A 678 -11.02 -8.48 -14.95
C GLY A 678 -11.16 -7.78 -13.60
N TYR A 679 -11.59 -8.48 -12.55
CA TYR A 679 -11.53 -7.97 -11.19
C TYR A 679 -10.08 -7.85 -10.72
N THR A 680 -9.79 -6.81 -9.95
CA THR A 680 -8.45 -6.57 -9.43
C THR A 680 -8.35 -6.84 -7.94
N GLU A 681 -9.47 -6.79 -7.21
CA GLU A 681 -9.50 -6.90 -5.76
C GLU A 681 -10.91 -7.29 -5.27
N ILE A 682 -10.99 -7.91 -4.09
CA ILE A 682 -12.25 -8.29 -3.44
C ILE A 682 -12.25 -7.70 -2.01
N TYR A 683 -13.40 -7.27 -1.54
CA TYR A 683 -13.65 -6.85 -0.17
C TYR A 683 -14.77 -7.68 0.42
N SER A 684 -14.82 -7.78 1.73
CA SER A 684 -15.83 -8.57 2.42
C SER A 684 -16.33 -7.86 3.66
N ASN A 685 -17.57 -8.19 4.00
CA ASN A 685 -18.08 -8.07 5.37
C ASN A 685 -18.39 -9.46 5.93
N ALA A 686 -19.17 -9.56 7.00
CA ALA A 686 -19.41 -10.84 7.64
C ALA A 686 -20.14 -11.86 6.76
N TYR A 687 -20.91 -11.42 5.76
CA TYR A 687 -21.81 -12.29 5.01
C TYR A 687 -21.80 -12.06 3.49
N THR A 688 -20.95 -11.17 3.00
CA THR A 688 -21.00 -10.74 1.59
C THR A 688 -19.61 -10.34 1.09
N PHE A 689 -19.44 -10.42 -0.23
CA PHE A 689 -18.26 -9.97 -0.94
C PHE A 689 -18.60 -8.85 -1.92
N THR A 690 -17.62 -7.99 -2.18
CA THR A 690 -17.62 -6.95 -3.22
C THR A 690 -16.33 -7.03 -4.02
N ALA A 691 -16.37 -7.39 -5.29
CA ALA A 691 -15.24 -7.34 -6.21
C ALA A 691 -15.22 -6.02 -6.97
N VAL A 692 -14.03 -5.51 -7.25
CA VAL A 692 -13.83 -4.22 -7.92
C VAL A 692 -13.01 -4.41 -9.19
N LYS A 693 -13.43 -3.71 -10.24
CA LYS A 693 -12.74 -3.66 -11.51
C LYS A 693 -11.89 -2.39 -11.64
N PRO A 694 -10.93 -2.42 -12.59
CA PRO A 694 -10.16 -1.28 -13.05
C PRO A 694 -10.83 0.07 -13.21
N ASP A 695 -12.06 0.07 -13.70
CA ASP A 695 -12.86 1.27 -14.02
C ASP A 695 -13.64 1.78 -12.80
N GLY A 696 -13.46 1.14 -11.63
CA GLY A 696 -14.20 1.42 -10.41
C GLY A 696 -15.58 0.76 -10.36
N SER A 697 -15.98 -0.01 -11.37
CA SER A 697 -17.21 -0.79 -11.30
C SER A 697 -17.08 -1.89 -10.25
N ILE A 698 -18.18 -2.13 -9.53
CA ILE A 698 -18.22 -3.06 -8.40
C ILE A 698 -19.27 -4.13 -8.60
N ARG A 699 -18.99 -5.31 -8.06
CA ARG A 699 -19.84 -6.50 -8.15
C ARG A 699 -19.94 -7.15 -6.79
N THR A 700 -21.16 -7.29 -6.31
CA THR A 700 -21.48 -7.76 -4.97
C THR A 700 -22.22 -9.09 -5.03
N TRP A 701 -21.91 -10.00 -4.10
CA TRP A 701 -22.63 -11.26 -3.93
C TRP A 701 -22.64 -11.68 -2.45
N GLY A 702 -23.58 -12.55 -2.08
CA GLY A 702 -23.86 -12.95 -0.70
C GLY A 702 -25.26 -12.55 -0.24
N ASP A 703 -25.46 -12.42 1.08
CA ASP A 703 -26.74 -12.01 1.66
C ASP A 703 -27.21 -10.62 1.18
N LEU A 704 -28.40 -10.57 0.58
CA LEU A 704 -29.02 -9.35 0.04
C LEU A 704 -29.20 -8.25 1.10
N SER A 705 -29.54 -8.62 2.33
CA SER A 705 -29.81 -7.69 3.43
C SER A 705 -28.54 -7.01 3.93
N TYR A 706 -27.37 -7.58 3.64
CA TYR A 706 -26.08 -7.17 4.18
C TYR A 706 -25.12 -6.65 3.10
N GLY A 707 -25.66 -6.25 1.95
CA GLY A 707 -24.87 -5.63 0.87
C GLY A 707 -24.43 -6.60 -0.23
N GLY A 708 -24.86 -7.87 -0.17
CA GLY A 708 -24.61 -8.91 -1.16
C GLY A 708 -25.61 -8.91 -2.31
N ALA A 709 -26.58 -7.99 -2.30
CA ALA A 709 -27.40 -7.72 -3.46
C ALA A 709 -26.49 -7.30 -4.61
N TYR A 710 -26.49 -8.07 -5.71
CA TYR A 710 -25.94 -7.67 -7.00
C TYR A 710 -26.23 -6.18 -7.16
N ALA A 711 -25.17 -5.37 -7.16
CA ALA A 711 -25.25 -3.92 -7.08
C ALA A 711 -26.45 -3.48 -7.93
N SER A 712 -27.41 -2.83 -7.26
CA SER A 712 -28.64 -2.30 -7.84
C SER A 712 -28.36 -1.86 -9.27
N SER A 713 -29.06 -2.46 -10.24
CA SER A 713 -28.96 -2.20 -11.68
C SER A 713 -27.99 -1.07 -12.06
N TYR A 714 -26.85 -1.38 -12.64
CA TYR A 714 -25.87 -0.37 -13.04
C TYR A 714 -26.00 -0.06 -14.53
N ASN A 715 -25.47 1.08 -14.99
CA ASN A 715 -25.51 1.43 -16.42
C ASN A 715 -24.58 0.48 -17.21
N LEU A 716 -25.17 -0.56 -17.78
CA LEU A 716 -24.53 -1.57 -18.61
C LEU A 716 -23.92 -0.99 -19.89
N ALA A 717 -24.41 0.18 -20.34
CA ALA A 717 -23.97 0.82 -21.57
C ALA A 717 -22.74 1.71 -21.38
N LEU A 718 -22.41 2.12 -20.15
CA LEU A 718 -21.30 3.05 -19.88
C LEU A 718 -19.96 2.52 -20.45
N GLY A 719 -19.35 3.31 -21.33
CA GLY A 719 -18.09 3.02 -22.02
C GLY A 719 -18.15 1.87 -23.04
N LYS A 720 -19.34 1.38 -23.39
CA LYS A 720 -19.49 0.25 -24.33
C LYS A 720 -19.35 0.67 -25.78
N PRO A 721 -18.97 -0.25 -26.68
CA PRO A 721 -19.01 -0.01 -28.11
C PRO A 721 -20.44 0.38 -28.55
N ALA A 722 -20.55 1.57 -29.14
CA ALA A 722 -21.78 2.09 -29.70
C ALA A 722 -21.57 2.44 -31.17
N THR A 723 -22.63 2.29 -31.97
CA THR A 723 -22.65 2.57 -33.40
C THR A 723 -23.94 3.28 -33.76
N GLU A 724 -23.92 4.08 -34.81
CA GLU A 724 -25.09 4.76 -35.37
C GLU A 724 -25.17 4.54 -36.88
N SER A 725 -26.35 4.72 -37.45
CA SER A 725 -26.62 4.47 -38.88
C SER A 725 -25.76 5.32 -39.81
N SER A 726 -25.47 6.54 -39.40
CA SER A 726 -24.59 7.47 -40.08
C SER A 726 -24.08 8.53 -39.10
N THR A 727 -22.98 9.20 -39.41
CA THR A 727 -22.45 10.30 -38.59
C THR A 727 -22.45 11.58 -39.41
N TYR A 728 -23.08 12.64 -38.88
CA TYR A 728 -23.18 13.92 -39.58
C TYR A 728 -21.84 14.65 -39.59
N PRO A 729 -21.29 15.03 -40.76
CA PRO A 729 -20.04 15.76 -40.83
C PRO A 729 -20.26 17.22 -40.43
N TYR A 730 -19.92 17.56 -39.19
CA TYR A 730 -19.96 18.93 -38.67
C TYR A 730 -18.57 19.39 -38.22
N SER A 731 -18.38 20.71 -38.05
CA SER A 731 -17.12 21.27 -37.56
C SER A 731 -16.81 20.93 -36.10
N ILE A 732 -17.82 20.44 -35.35
CA ILE A 732 -17.70 19.97 -33.96
C ILE A 732 -17.70 18.44 -33.99
N PRO A 733 -16.80 17.77 -33.25
CA PRO A 733 -16.78 16.31 -33.17
C PRO A 733 -18.12 15.76 -32.69
N VAL A 734 -18.62 14.73 -33.38
CA VAL A 734 -19.77 13.93 -32.98
C VAL A 734 -19.41 12.46 -33.12
N ALA A 735 -19.82 11.62 -32.18
CA ALA A 735 -19.56 10.19 -32.21
C ALA A 735 -20.66 9.43 -31.46
N ALA A 736 -21.03 8.25 -31.97
CA ALA A 736 -21.97 7.34 -31.30
C ALA A 736 -21.58 7.03 -29.84
N SER A 737 -20.29 7.06 -29.50
CA SER A 737 -19.79 6.81 -28.13
C SER A 737 -20.17 7.88 -27.12
N TYR A 738 -20.59 9.08 -27.55
CA TYR A 738 -21.02 10.13 -26.62
C TYR A 738 -22.30 9.77 -25.87
N ALA A 739 -23.20 8.99 -26.48
CA ALA A 739 -24.40 8.52 -25.78
C ALA A 739 -24.13 7.45 -24.70
N VAL A 740 -22.86 7.09 -24.45
CA VAL A 740 -22.47 6.07 -23.46
C VAL A 740 -21.25 6.51 -22.63
N ASP A 741 -20.91 7.79 -22.60
CA ASP A 741 -19.73 8.29 -21.89
C ASP A 741 -20.03 8.75 -20.45
N GLY A 742 -21.30 8.78 -20.06
CA GLY A 742 -21.79 9.21 -18.75
C GLY A 742 -22.14 10.70 -18.67
N ASN A 743 -21.99 11.46 -19.77
CA ASN A 743 -22.28 12.88 -19.83
C ASN A 743 -23.72 13.13 -20.30
N THR A 744 -24.61 13.51 -19.37
CA THR A 744 -26.03 13.74 -19.68
C THR A 744 -26.33 15.12 -20.26
N ASN A 745 -25.32 15.89 -20.69
CA ASN A 745 -25.49 17.26 -21.18
C ASN A 745 -26.10 17.26 -22.59
N GLY A 746 -27.31 17.80 -22.74
CA GLY A 746 -28.03 17.86 -24.02
C GLY A 746 -27.67 19.05 -24.91
N GLU A 747 -26.75 19.91 -24.51
CA GLU A 747 -26.32 21.07 -25.31
C GLU A 747 -25.29 20.63 -26.37
N PHE A 748 -25.66 20.71 -27.65
CA PHE A 748 -24.82 20.19 -28.75
C PHE A 748 -23.44 20.85 -28.83
N LEU A 749 -23.35 22.16 -28.56
CA LEU A 749 -22.10 22.91 -28.60
C LEU A 749 -21.08 22.46 -27.53
N ASN A 750 -21.51 21.70 -26.52
CA ASN A 750 -20.63 21.15 -25.49
C ASN A 750 -19.99 19.81 -25.89
N SER A 751 -20.14 19.37 -27.14
CA SER A 751 -19.55 18.12 -27.68
C SER A 751 -19.95 16.87 -26.89
N SER A 752 -21.21 16.80 -26.45
CA SER A 752 -21.75 15.74 -25.58
C SER A 752 -22.93 14.98 -26.18
N THR A 753 -23.19 15.15 -27.48
CA THR A 753 -24.36 14.53 -28.14
C THR A 753 -23.97 13.81 -29.43
N THR A 754 -24.62 12.68 -29.71
CA THR A 754 -24.54 12.01 -31.02
C THR A 754 -25.29 12.80 -32.09
N HIS A 755 -25.01 12.53 -33.38
CA HIS A 755 -25.73 13.18 -34.47
C HIS A 755 -25.62 12.38 -35.78
N THR A 756 -26.75 11.81 -36.23
CA THR A 756 -26.82 11.13 -37.54
C THR A 756 -27.05 12.10 -38.69
N ASN A 757 -26.96 11.63 -39.94
CA ASN A 757 -27.54 12.34 -41.08
C ASN A 757 -29.08 12.31 -41.02
N ILE A 758 -29.72 13.10 -41.88
CA ILE A 758 -31.17 12.99 -42.12
C ILE A 758 -31.47 11.77 -42.98
N GLU A 759 -32.08 10.76 -42.38
CA GLU A 759 -32.41 9.51 -43.07
C GLU A 759 -33.66 8.85 -42.49
N GLN A 760 -34.34 8.05 -43.31
CA GLN A 760 -35.51 7.30 -42.88
C GLN A 760 -35.06 6.22 -41.90
N GLY A 761 -35.58 6.26 -40.68
CA GLY A 761 -35.28 5.23 -39.70
C GLY A 761 -33.86 5.30 -39.14
N ALA A 762 -33.27 6.51 -39.03
CA ALA A 762 -31.98 6.74 -38.40
C ALA A 762 -31.92 6.05 -37.02
N TRP A 763 -30.80 5.40 -36.70
CA TRP A 763 -30.69 4.59 -35.49
C TRP A 763 -29.35 4.75 -34.79
N TRP A 764 -29.38 4.53 -33.48
CA TRP A 764 -28.23 4.40 -32.60
C TRP A 764 -28.37 3.09 -31.81
N GLN A 765 -27.27 2.37 -31.60
CA GLN A 765 -27.27 1.15 -30.79
C GLN A 765 -25.99 0.95 -29.99
N VAL A 766 -26.10 0.19 -28.90
CA VAL A 766 -24.97 -0.23 -28.06
C VAL A 766 -24.88 -1.75 -27.95
N ASP A 767 -23.65 -2.27 -28.00
CA ASP A 767 -23.32 -3.66 -27.66
C ASP A 767 -22.87 -3.76 -26.20
N LEU A 768 -23.68 -4.39 -25.36
CA LEU A 768 -23.38 -4.58 -23.93
C LEU A 768 -22.25 -5.60 -23.69
N GLY A 769 -21.80 -6.29 -24.75
CA GLY A 769 -20.70 -7.26 -24.79
C GLY A 769 -21.14 -8.71 -24.53
N SER A 770 -22.24 -8.91 -23.81
CA SER A 770 -22.87 -10.21 -23.58
C SER A 770 -24.37 -10.03 -23.34
N LYS A 771 -25.13 -11.12 -23.27
CA LYS A 771 -26.53 -11.08 -22.84
C LYS A 771 -26.61 -10.59 -21.39
N LYS A 772 -27.49 -9.62 -21.12
CA LYS A 772 -27.73 -8.97 -19.81
C LYS A 772 -29.20 -9.06 -19.43
N ASP A 773 -29.51 -8.89 -18.15
CA ASP A 773 -30.87 -8.68 -17.65
C ASP A 773 -31.11 -7.18 -17.45
N ILE A 774 -31.87 -6.58 -18.35
CA ILE A 774 -32.10 -5.13 -18.41
C ILE A 774 -33.39 -4.82 -17.66
N LYS A 775 -33.32 -3.89 -16.70
CA LYS A 775 -34.44 -3.49 -15.84
C LYS A 775 -35.03 -2.13 -16.23
N GLN A 776 -34.20 -1.23 -16.74
CA GLN A 776 -34.63 0.12 -17.09
C GLN A 776 -33.74 0.68 -18.20
N ILE A 777 -34.32 1.49 -19.09
CA ILE A 777 -33.58 2.27 -20.09
C ILE A 777 -33.90 3.74 -19.84
N ILE A 778 -32.87 4.58 -19.74
CA ILE A 778 -33.01 6.03 -19.57
C ILE A 778 -32.39 6.71 -20.78
N ILE A 779 -33.19 7.48 -21.51
CA ILE A 779 -32.77 8.18 -22.73
C ILE A 779 -32.73 9.67 -22.41
N TYR A 780 -31.55 10.27 -22.48
CA TYR A 780 -31.34 11.72 -22.40
C TYR A 780 -31.29 12.27 -23.82
N ASN A 781 -32.17 13.22 -24.08
CA ASN A 781 -32.29 13.87 -25.37
C ASN A 781 -31.36 15.09 -25.45
N ARG A 782 -31.13 15.54 -26.68
CA ARG A 782 -30.60 16.88 -26.94
C ARG A 782 -31.60 17.92 -26.42
N THR A 783 -31.12 18.95 -25.72
CA THR A 783 -31.97 19.91 -24.96
C THR A 783 -31.96 21.33 -25.51
N ASP A 784 -31.08 21.63 -26.47
CA ASP A 784 -31.01 22.92 -27.14
C ASP A 784 -32.11 23.07 -28.24
N CYS A 785 -31.84 23.79 -29.35
CA CYS A 785 -32.79 24.15 -30.40
C CYS A 785 -33.43 23.00 -31.20
N CYS A 786 -33.29 21.74 -30.79
CA CYS A 786 -33.58 20.58 -31.63
C CYS A 786 -34.21 19.38 -30.88
N ALA A 787 -34.66 19.57 -29.64
CA ALA A 787 -35.19 18.47 -28.80
C ALA A 787 -36.36 17.70 -29.45
N ASN A 788 -37.18 18.39 -30.26
CA ASN A 788 -38.32 17.79 -30.94
C ASN A 788 -37.96 16.74 -32.00
N ARG A 789 -36.69 16.60 -32.41
CA ARG A 789 -36.27 15.62 -33.42
C ARG A 789 -36.44 14.16 -32.97
N LEU A 790 -36.40 13.90 -31.66
CA LEU A 790 -36.65 12.58 -31.07
C LEU A 790 -38.15 12.38 -30.72
N SER A 791 -39.08 12.94 -31.51
CA SER A 791 -40.51 12.85 -31.20
C SER A 791 -41.17 11.54 -31.61
N ASN A 792 -40.62 10.81 -32.58
CA ASN A 792 -41.23 9.57 -33.08
C ASN A 792 -40.16 8.48 -33.24
N TYR A 793 -40.07 7.59 -32.25
CA TYR A 793 -38.97 6.62 -32.15
C TYR A 793 -39.38 5.32 -31.47
N GLN A 794 -38.64 4.26 -31.76
CA GLN A 794 -38.75 2.93 -31.20
C GLN A 794 -37.54 2.63 -30.32
N VAL A 795 -37.79 1.91 -29.23
CA VAL A 795 -36.76 1.34 -28.35
C VAL A 795 -36.84 -0.17 -28.38
N SER A 796 -35.72 -0.80 -28.68
CA SER A 796 -35.64 -2.23 -28.95
C SER A 796 -34.50 -2.89 -28.17
N ILE A 797 -34.73 -4.12 -27.70
CA ILE A 797 -33.73 -4.99 -27.06
C ILE A 797 -33.63 -6.29 -27.85
N SER A 798 -32.40 -6.71 -28.18
CA SER A 798 -32.15 -7.93 -28.94
C SER A 798 -30.93 -8.72 -28.46
N ASN A 799 -30.91 -10.01 -28.78
CA ASN A 799 -29.71 -10.85 -28.66
C ASN A 799 -28.82 -10.80 -29.92
N LYS A 800 -29.34 -10.29 -31.04
CA LYS A 800 -28.65 -10.21 -32.33
C LYS A 800 -28.40 -8.75 -32.73
N ALA A 801 -27.25 -8.48 -33.33
CA ALA A 801 -26.84 -7.14 -33.72
C ALA A 801 -27.68 -6.56 -34.88
N ASP A 802 -28.33 -7.42 -35.66
CA ASP A 802 -29.19 -7.05 -36.78
C ASP A 802 -30.62 -6.68 -36.36
N PHE A 803 -31.00 -6.94 -35.09
CA PHE A 803 -32.36 -6.77 -34.58
C PHE A 803 -33.44 -7.51 -35.40
N SER A 804 -33.08 -8.63 -36.03
CA SER A 804 -34.05 -9.54 -36.70
C SER A 804 -35.06 -10.16 -35.74
N THR A 805 -34.74 -10.18 -34.45
CA THR A 805 -35.62 -10.64 -33.36
C THR A 805 -35.54 -9.66 -32.19
N HIS A 806 -36.64 -9.49 -31.45
CA HIS A 806 -36.73 -8.58 -30.33
C HIS A 806 -37.18 -9.31 -29.07
N THR A 807 -36.48 -9.10 -27.96
CA THR A 807 -36.96 -9.53 -26.63
C THR A 807 -37.82 -8.46 -25.98
N TYR A 808 -37.70 -7.22 -26.45
CA TYR A 808 -38.56 -6.08 -26.13
C TYR A 808 -38.52 -5.07 -27.28
N GLN A 809 -39.67 -4.46 -27.54
CA GLN A 809 -39.86 -3.42 -28.55
C GLN A 809 -41.04 -2.55 -28.11
N GLN A 810 -40.87 -1.23 -28.18
CA GLN A 810 -41.94 -0.28 -27.89
C GLN A 810 -41.73 1.03 -28.64
N ASP A 811 -42.81 1.59 -29.16
CA ASP A 811 -42.82 2.88 -29.87
C ASP A 811 -43.20 4.04 -28.93
N PHE A 812 -42.64 5.21 -29.22
CA PHE A 812 -42.79 6.44 -28.46
C PHE A 812 -43.03 7.61 -29.43
N HIS A 813 -44.05 8.41 -29.14
CA HIS A 813 -44.50 9.52 -30.01
C HIS A 813 -44.38 10.90 -29.34
N VAL A 814 -43.52 11.01 -28.31
CA VAL A 814 -43.23 12.27 -27.61
C VAL A 814 -41.74 12.38 -27.34
N ALA A 815 -41.15 13.53 -27.66
CA ALA A 815 -39.73 13.79 -27.44
C ALA A 815 -39.40 13.82 -25.94
N PRO A 816 -38.32 13.13 -25.50
CA PRO A 816 -37.87 13.24 -24.12
C PRO A 816 -37.41 14.67 -23.80
N ASN A 817 -37.81 15.23 -22.65
CA ASN A 817 -37.35 16.54 -22.19
C ASN A 817 -37.14 16.57 -20.66
N PRO A 818 -35.89 16.63 -20.16
CA PRO A 818 -34.67 16.30 -20.90
C PRO A 818 -34.53 14.80 -21.14
N LYS A 819 -35.30 13.95 -20.45
CA LYS A 819 -35.15 12.49 -20.50
C LYS A 819 -36.45 11.70 -20.46
N LYS A 820 -36.37 10.45 -20.93
CA LYS A 820 -37.43 9.45 -20.83
C LYS A 820 -36.90 8.26 -20.04
N ILE A 821 -37.65 7.84 -19.04
CA ILE A 821 -37.37 6.62 -18.28
C ILE A 821 -38.35 5.54 -18.76
N ILE A 822 -37.81 4.42 -19.21
CA ILE A 822 -38.54 3.24 -19.64
C ILE A 822 -38.31 2.18 -18.58
N GLN A 823 -39.35 1.87 -17.82
CA GLN A 823 -39.33 0.80 -16.83
C GLN A 823 -39.69 -0.52 -17.53
N LEU A 824 -38.82 -1.50 -17.41
CA LEU A 824 -39.12 -2.86 -17.86
C LEU A 824 -39.80 -3.59 -16.68
N ASN A 825 -40.63 -4.60 -16.98
CA ASN A 825 -41.39 -5.35 -15.98
C ASN A 825 -40.50 -5.96 -14.87
N ALA A 826 -41.09 -6.42 -13.77
CA ALA A 826 -40.35 -6.91 -12.60
C ALA A 826 -39.29 -8.00 -12.92
N SER A 827 -39.52 -8.83 -13.95
CA SER A 827 -38.56 -9.83 -14.41
C SER A 827 -37.45 -9.28 -15.31
N GLY A 828 -37.51 -8.04 -15.75
CA GLY A 828 -36.59 -7.44 -16.72
C GLY A 828 -36.74 -8.02 -18.12
N LYS A 829 -35.90 -7.55 -19.04
CA LYS A 829 -35.79 -8.06 -20.41
C LYS A 829 -34.36 -8.45 -20.69
N GLN A 830 -34.18 -9.67 -21.20
CA GLN A 830 -32.84 -10.16 -21.52
C GLN A 830 -32.40 -9.69 -22.90
N GLY A 831 -31.17 -9.19 -23.03
CA GLY A 831 -30.62 -8.79 -24.33
C GLY A 831 -29.14 -8.43 -24.29
N ARG A 832 -28.49 -8.47 -25.44
CA ARG A 832 -27.10 -8.01 -25.63
C ARG A 832 -27.05 -6.62 -26.26
N TYR A 833 -28.02 -6.27 -27.09
CA TYR A 833 -28.04 -5.02 -27.83
C TYR A 833 -29.28 -4.20 -27.44
N VAL A 834 -29.10 -2.89 -27.33
CA VAL A 834 -30.18 -1.90 -27.19
C VAL A 834 -30.09 -0.92 -28.35
N ARG A 835 -31.22 -0.65 -29.02
CA ARG A 835 -31.31 0.29 -30.15
C ARG A 835 -32.39 1.33 -29.91
N ILE A 836 -32.07 2.58 -30.24
CA ILE A 836 -33.01 3.69 -30.38
C ILE A 836 -33.09 4.01 -31.88
N GLN A 837 -34.28 3.95 -32.45
CA GLN A 837 -34.47 4.12 -33.89
C GLN A 837 -35.65 5.05 -34.16
N LEU A 838 -35.47 6.04 -35.04
CA LEU A 838 -36.58 6.88 -35.48
C LEU A 838 -37.57 6.05 -36.33
N LEU A 839 -38.85 6.40 -36.30
CA LEU A 839 -39.86 5.81 -37.19
C LEU A 839 -40.05 6.62 -38.48
N ASP A 840 -39.58 7.88 -38.48
CA ASP A 840 -39.68 8.81 -39.60
C ASP A 840 -38.30 9.17 -40.18
N LYS A 841 -38.29 10.03 -41.21
CA LYS A 841 -37.08 10.62 -41.78
C LYS A 841 -36.69 11.90 -41.03
N ASN A 842 -35.68 11.81 -40.16
CA ASN A 842 -35.12 12.97 -39.44
C ASN A 842 -33.67 12.70 -39.00
N TYR A 843 -33.04 13.68 -38.33
CA TYR A 843 -31.79 13.50 -37.60
C TYR A 843 -32.04 12.87 -36.24
N LEU A 844 -31.24 11.87 -35.86
CA LEU A 844 -31.21 11.34 -34.50
C LEU A 844 -30.04 11.96 -33.72
N SER A 845 -30.33 12.52 -32.55
CA SER A 845 -29.33 13.05 -31.62
C SER A 845 -29.66 12.63 -30.20
N LEU A 846 -28.68 12.07 -29.50
CA LEU A 846 -28.83 11.57 -28.13
C LEU A 846 -27.70 12.15 -27.27
N ALA A 847 -28.04 12.59 -26.06
CA ALA A 847 -27.04 13.01 -25.09
C ALA A 847 -26.45 11.81 -24.34
N GLU A 848 -27.31 10.92 -23.84
CA GLU A 848 -26.88 9.72 -23.10
C GLU A 848 -27.99 8.66 -23.15
N VAL A 849 -27.61 7.38 -23.23
CA VAL A 849 -28.51 6.23 -23.11
C VAL A 849 -27.99 5.32 -22.01
N GLN A 850 -28.65 5.38 -20.84
CA GLN A 850 -28.32 4.53 -19.71
C GLN A 850 -29.14 3.23 -19.77
N VAL A 851 -28.47 2.09 -19.84
CA VAL A 851 -29.10 0.77 -19.83
C VAL A 851 -28.91 0.16 -18.46
N MET A 852 -29.89 0.31 -17.58
CA MET A 852 -29.81 -0.11 -16.18
C MET A 852 -30.18 -1.58 -16.05
N GLY A 853 -29.24 -2.41 -15.60
CA GLY A 853 -29.48 -3.84 -15.46
C GLY A 853 -28.37 -4.57 -14.72
N VAL A 854 -28.39 -5.90 -14.81
CA VAL A 854 -27.40 -6.80 -14.21
C VAL A 854 -26.86 -7.77 -15.26
N ASP A 855 -25.72 -8.41 -14.98
CA ASP A 855 -25.27 -9.49 -15.86
C ASP A 855 -26.12 -10.73 -15.59
N LEU A 856 -26.29 -11.56 -16.62
CA LEU A 856 -26.92 -12.87 -16.51
C LEU A 856 -25.94 -13.93 -16.02
#